data_AF-A0A3L7UGL0-F1
#
_entry.id   AF-A0A3L7UGL0-F1
#
_cell.length_a   1.000
_cell.length_b   1.000
_cell.length_c   1.000
_cell.angle_alpha   90.00
_cell.angle_beta   90.00
_cell.angle_gamma   90.00
#
_symmetry.space_group_name_H-M   'P 1'
#
loop_
_entity.id
_entity.type
_entity.pdbx_description
1 polymer ?
#
loop_
_entity_poly.entity_id
_entity_poly.type
_entity_poly.pdbx_seq_one_letter_code
_entity_poly.pdbx_strand_id
1 'polypeptide(L)'
;MNWIDGSPGTHKGKVSGHLSRSWWSFRFVARITIRPQHTSSADEHLSTDKTVRESLPFHVRRGYIAAFPQWIRTNMFRYAVTIFISAFLLFQVQPLIGRFILPWFGGGPSIWTSCMLFFQILLLGGYLYAHLISVKLKPRTQVLTHLSLLAMSLVFLPIAPSDAWKPVADQSPLLQILLLLLVTVGGPYFMLSSTGPLMQKWFSQSSPGQSPWRLYALSNIGSLLALLSYPFVFEPWLALRQQVWSWSAVYGAYVVLATWCGIRYLQQQRIAATNSLSPAESLDSASPLEDAPAMRPRMGTMLLWLGLAACSSAMLLATTNQLCIDVATVPFLWVLPLSLYLISFIICFDSPQWYDRRAYGLLLLACTPVACWLISEGADVNISKQVAIYATILFACCMTCHGELVSCKPHARYLTLFYVLISAGGALGGVFVAIVAPYTFHGYWEYHIGLVACCVVTLLAWCAQRIWLRTPSPGFWIWALITAANVALVAYYVYLPLDDVLNATDETIAFGVYGLLQFVGLIMTGVLEQRWKALIALWSILSAVLCAWFIGYGTWQFAGMISTTIRTVIIASAIVSPLVASACLWCSQKINQRWPHAPCLRYYLLGTLYSLVASVFAGLLHFDKIEDWQAVSFATTTGAALLMEWSARGFRGKDKASLGFWFWLPAITLILFLSNRLAVIVKLESLVDDHKQTVHMSRNFYGVLRVQQEASEKDDDFISPKYSLTHGQIKHGFQFIDEYWKTQPTTYYGRESGVGIAIQMSRERETENGKRPLRVGVIGLGTGTLAAYGELGDTFRFYDINPDVAKLSDKFFTYLHDSPAKTEVVIGDARIMMEREIAAGQSQQFDVLAIDAFSSDAIPVHLLTSECGDIYRQHLKPGGILAVHISNRFLDLNPVSRGLAEHLGWNAYQIENSQNSLTGVFSSTWILLTADEELGADAAFQKSVTPWKDDAQILHWTDDYSGLWQVLSL
;
A
#
# COMPACT_ATOMS: atom_id res chain seq x y z
N MET A 1 14.91 -42.24 -28.54
CA MET A 1 16.39 -42.32 -28.58
C MET A 1 16.87 -42.27 -27.14
N ASN A 2 16.92 -43.42 -26.45
CA ASN A 2 18.08 -44.32 -26.27
C ASN A 2 19.22 -43.64 -25.48
N TRP A 3 19.77 -44.14 -24.37
CA TRP A 3 19.70 -45.48 -23.72
C TRP A 3 20.50 -45.45 -22.38
N ILE A 4 20.11 -46.32 -21.42
CA ILE A 4 20.97 -47.14 -20.50
C ILE A 4 21.74 -46.47 -19.34
N ASP A 5 21.91 -47.03 -18.13
CA ASP A 5 21.43 -48.20 -17.34
C ASP A 5 21.92 -47.92 -15.88
N GLY A 6 21.47 -48.53 -14.79
CA GLY A 6 20.63 -49.71 -14.61
C GLY A 6 20.29 -49.89 -13.13
N SER A 7 19.21 -50.64 -12.90
CA SER A 7 18.81 -51.22 -11.61
C SER A 7 19.22 -52.70 -11.58
N PRO A 8 19.24 -53.37 -10.42
CA PRO A 8 18.08 -54.19 -10.01
C PRO A 8 17.91 -54.25 -8.47
N GLY A 9 16.86 -54.76 -7.83
CA GLY A 9 15.62 -55.41 -8.24
C GLY A 9 14.66 -55.41 -7.02
N THR A 10 13.38 -55.15 -7.25
CA THR A 10 12.25 -56.11 -7.14
C THR A 10 12.02 -56.73 -5.77
N HIS A 11 10.89 -56.37 -5.13
CA HIS A 11 9.88 -57.35 -4.74
C HIS A 11 8.50 -56.72 -4.43
N LYS A 12 7.54 -57.03 -5.32
CA LYS A 12 6.11 -57.36 -5.15
C LYS A 12 5.33 -56.83 -3.92
N GLY A 13 4.13 -56.27 -4.18
CA GLY A 13 3.03 -56.29 -3.20
C GLY A 13 1.83 -55.40 -3.52
N LYS A 14 0.82 -55.97 -4.17
CA LYS A 14 -0.46 -55.40 -4.62
C LYS A 14 -1.42 -54.99 -3.49
N VAL A 15 -2.21 -53.93 -3.76
CA VAL A 15 -3.70 -53.79 -3.59
C VAL A 15 -4.30 -53.02 -2.38
N SER A 16 -5.14 -52.03 -2.79
CA SER A 16 -6.37 -51.42 -2.23
C SER A 16 -6.35 -50.46 -1.03
N GLY A 17 -6.95 -49.27 -1.26
CA GLY A 17 -8.11 -48.82 -0.47
C GLY A 17 -7.98 -47.54 0.38
N HIS A 18 -8.59 -46.46 -0.10
CA HIS A 18 -9.24 -45.33 0.61
C HIS A 18 -8.47 -44.37 1.57
N LEU A 19 -8.51 -43.09 1.18
CA LEU A 19 -8.88 -41.88 1.95
C LEU A 19 -8.36 -41.67 3.40
N SER A 20 -7.44 -40.72 3.59
CA SER A 20 -7.53 -39.63 4.59
C SER A 20 -6.41 -38.59 4.36
N ARG A 21 -6.73 -37.30 4.15
CA ARG A 21 -6.67 -36.20 5.14
C ARG A 21 -5.48 -36.26 6.12
N SER A 22 -4.42 -35.51 5.82
CA SER A 22 -3.89 -34.44 6.69
C SER A 22 -2.54 -33.90 6.17
N TRP A 23 -2.56 -32.72 5.58
CA TRP A 23 -1.39 -31.83 5.53
C TRP A 23 -1.71 -30.69 6.49
N TRP A 24 -0.86 -30.44 7.49
CA TRP A 24 -0.63 -29.17 8.23
C TRP A 24 0.13 -29.52 9.51
N SER A 25 1.46 -29.43 9.45
CA SER A 25 2.28 -29.35 10.67
C SER A 25 3.53 -28.52 10.40
N PHE A 26 3.37 -27.20 10.52
CA PHE A 26 4.49 -26.27 10.71
C PHE A 26 5.05 -26.48 12.13
N ARG A 27 6.25 -27.07 12.24
CA ARG A 27 7.02 -27.13 13.49
C ARG A 27 8.02 -25.97 13.53
N PHE A 28 7.78 -25.03 14.44
CA PHE A 28 8.73 -24.00 14.84
C PHE A 28 9.79 -24.64 15.76
N VAL A 29 11.05 -24.71 15.32
CA VAL A 29 12.17 -25.22 16.13
C VAL A 29 12.77 -24.07 16.93
N ALA A 30 12.56 -24.08 18.24
CA ALA A 30 13.30 -23.23 19.17
C ALA A 30 14.72 -23.79 19.37
N ARG A 31 15.73 -23.16 18.76
CA ARG A 31 17.14 -23.34 19.13
C ARG A 31 17.50 -22.34 20.24
N ILE A 32 17.62 -22.86 21.47
CA ILE A 32 18.26 -22.13 22.57
C ILE A 32 19.77 -22.33 22.43
N THR A 33 20.48 -21.29 21.98
CA THR A 33 21.95 -21.27 21.95
C THR A 33 22.44 -20.60 23.23
N ILE A 34 22.92 -21.40 24.18
CA ILE A 34 23.64 -20.92 25.36
C ILE A 34 25.08 -20.60 24.93
N ARG A 35 25.51 -19.34 25.05
CA ARG A 35 26.93 -18.96 24.94
C ARG A 35 27.66 -19.34 26.23
N PRO A 36 28.80 -20.05 26.19
CA PRO A 36 29.62 -20.27 27.37
C PRO A 36 30.46 -19.03 27.68
N GLN A 37 30.52 -18.66 28.96
CA GLN A 37 31.49 -17.70 29.48
C GLN A 37 32.89 -18.34 29.48
N HIS A 38 33.88 -17.56 29.03
CA HIS A 38 35.29 -17.88 29.13
C HIS A 38 35.72 -17.98 30.60
N THR A 39 36.32 -19.11 30.99
CA THR A 39 37.24 -19.19 32.14
C THR A 39 38.51 -19.89 31.68
N SER A 40 39.65 -19.26 31.99
CA SER A 40 41.01 -19.63 31.62
C SER A 40 41.51 -20.88 32.35
N SER A 41 42.28 -21.68 31.60
CA SER A 41 43.40 -22.57 31.95
C SER A 41 43.58 -23.12 33.38
N ALA A 42 43.82 -24.44 33.38
CA ALA A 42 44.22 -25.34 34.45
C ALA A 42 45.45 -24.91 35.28
N ASP A 43 45.53 -25.39 36.52
CA ASP A 43 46.61 -26.29 36.98
C ASP A 43 46.25 -27.00 38.31
N GLU A 44 46.93 -28.13 38.51
CA GLU A 44 46.76 -29.25 39.46
C GLU A 44 46.81 -28.92 40.97
N HIS A 45 46.07 -29.68 41.81
CA HIS A 45 46.64 -30.50 42.89
C HIS A 45 45.59 -31.27 43.73
N LEU A 46 46.06 -32.41 44.27
CA LEU A 46 45.42 -33.48 45.05
C LEU A 46 44.66 -33.03 46.32
N SER A 47 43.59 -33.76 46.69
CA SER A 47 43.55 -34.69 47.85
C SER A 47 42.13 -35.01 48.36
N THR A 48 41.87 -36.32 48.50
CA THR A 48 41.06 -37.04 49.51
C THR A 48 40.32 -36.24 50.61
N ASP A 49 39.04 -36.51 50.87
CA ASP A 49 38.59 -37.52 51.86
C ASP A 49 37.04 -37.63 51.97
N LYS A 50 36.60 -38.89 52.15
CA LYS A 50 35.43 -39.50 52.86
C LYS A 50 34.09 -38.77 53.16
N THR A 51 33.02 -39.51 52.79
CA THR A 51 31.78 -39.89 53.54
C THR A 51 30.86 -38.77 54.10
N VAL A 52 29.54 -38.78 53.92
CA VAL A 52 28.59 -39.68 54.62
C VAL A 52 27.22 -39.74 53.90
N ARG A 53 26.76 -40.98 53.75
CA ARG A 53 25.42 -41.59 53.67
C ARG A 53 24.12 -40.79 53.96
N GLU A 54 23.10 -41.24 53.23
CA GLU A 54 21.69 -41.52 53.62
C GLU A 54 20.61 -40.42 53.50
N SER A 55 19.80 -40.52 52.44
CA SER A 55 18.38 -40.93 52.54
C SER A 55 17.64 -40.82 51.19
N LEU A 56 17.29 -41.97 50.63
CA LEU A 56 16.15 -42.16 49.72
C LEU A 56 15.22 -43.13 50.45
N PRO A 57 13.89 -42.95 50.41
CA PRO A 57 13.15 -43.73 49.44
C PRO A 57 11.94 -43.03 48.80
N PHE A 58 11.82 -43.24 47.48
CA PHE A 58 10.60 -43.58 46.72
C PHE A 58 9.24 -43.09 47.25
N HIS A 59 8.56 -42.25 46.46
CA HIS A 59 7.12 -42.38 46.22
C HIS A 59 6.83 -42.41 44.71
N VAL A 60 6.07 -43.43 44.34
CA VAL A 60 5.73 -43.88 42.99
C VAL A 60 4.69 -42.97 42.33
N ARG A 61 4.81 -42.84 41.01
CA ARG A 61 3.93 -42.21 40.01
C ARG A 61 2.44 -42.13 40.38
N ARG A 62 1.86 -40.94 40.19
CA ARG A 62 0.45 -40.77 39.78
C ARG A 62 0.32 -39.74 38.66
N GLY A 63 -0.24 -40.19 37.54
CA GLY A 63 -1.11 -39.38 36.69
C GLY A 63 -0.44 -38.41 35.72
N TYR A 64 -0.01 -38.94 34.57
CA TYR A 64 -0.14 -38.22 33.30
C TYR A 64 -1.64 -38.05 33.01
N ILE A 65 -2.27 -37.03 33.58
CA ILE A 65 -3.47 -36.42 33.03
C ILE A 65 -2.98 -35.14 32.40
N ALA A 66 -3.22 -34.98 31.10
CA ALA A 66 -2.81 -33.86 30.27
C ALA A 66 -2.86 -32.54 31.05
N ALA A 67 -1.69 -32.03 31.42
CA ALA A 67 -1.55 -30.70 31.99
C ALA A 67 -1.91 -29.72 30.89
N PHE A 68 -3.18 -29.31 30.86
CA PHE A 68 -3.61 -28.12 30.13
C PHE A 68 -2.61 -26.99 30.43
N PRO A 69 -2.09 -26.29 29.41
CA PRO A 69 -0.99 -25.37 29.61
C PRO A 69 -1.38 -24.25 30.58
N GLN A 70 -0.45 -23.92 31.49
CA GLN A 70 -0.63 -23.08 32.69
C GLN A 70 -1.29 -21.70 32.45
N TRP A 71 -1.29 -21.20 31.21
CA TRP A 71 -1.94 -19.95 30.80
C TRP A 71 -3.48 -20.01 30.85
N ILE A 72 -4.07 -21.21 30.74
CA ILE A 72 -5.53 -21.43 30.83
C ILE A 72 -6.02 -21.25 32.27
N ARG A 73 -5.12 -21.35 33.28
CA ARG A 73 -5.43 -21.11 34.70
C ARG A 73 -5.16 -19.67 35.17
N THR A 74 -4.68 -18.78 34.31
CA THR A 74 -4.23 -17.42 34.70
C THR A 74 -5.23 -16.33 34.32
N ASN A 75 -5.24 -15.22 35.07
CA ASN A 75 -6.02 -14.00 34.76
C ASN A 75 -5.85 -13.49 33.32
N MET A 76 -4.77 -13.86 32.62
CA MET A 76 -4.47 -13.46 31.26
C MET A 76 -5.44 -14.04 30.21
N PHE A 77 -5.96 -15.27 30.40
CA PHE A 77 -6.78 -15.96 29.40
C PHE A 77 -8.05 -15.17 29.02
N ARG A 78 -8.81 -14.70 30.02
CA ARG A 78 -10.06 -13.96 29.81
C ARG A 78 -9.84 -12.66 29.01
N TYR A 79 -8.78 -11.92 29.31
CA TYR A 79 -8.45 -10.70 28.60
C TYR A 79 -7.94 -11.00 27.18
N ALA A 80 -7.12 -12.04 27.03
CA ALA A 80 -6.60 -12.47 25.73
C ALA A 80 -7.72 -12.85 24.75
N VAL A 81 -8.67 -13.69 25.18
CA VAL A 81 -9.81 -14.10 24.33
C VAL A 81 -10.72 -12.90 24.00
N THR A 82 -11.02 -12.04 24.98
CA THR A 82 -11.86 -10.86 24.77
C THR A 82 -11.21 -9.88 23.79
N ILE A 83 -9.91 -9.61 23.94
CA ILE A 83 -9.15 -8.74 23.02
C ILE A 83 -9.09 -9.36 21.63
N PHE A 84 -8.82 -10.67 21.52
CA PHE A 84 -8.75 -11.36 20.23
C PHE A 84 -10.08 -11.28 19.46
N ILE A 85 -11.20 -11.65 20.10
CA ILE A 85 -12.52 -11.60 19.46
C ILE A 85 -12.89 -10.16 19.10
N SER A 86 -12.61 -9.21 20.00
CA SER A 86 -12.87 -7.79 19.74
C SER A 86 -12.08 -7.29 18.52
N ALA A 87 -10.80 -7.62 18.42
CA ALA A 87 -9.94 -7.22 17.31
C ALA A 87 -10.34 -7.92 16.00
N PHE A 88 -10.73 -9.20 16.07
CA PHE A 88 -11.25 -9.95 14.94
C PHE A 88 -12.52 -9.28 14.38
N LEU A 89 -13.51 -9.01 15.22
CA LEU A 89 -14.75 -8.34 14.81
C LEU A 89 -14.51 -6.94 14.24
N LEU A 90 -13.60 -6.17 14.87
CA LEU A 90 -13.26 -4.80 14.49
C LEU A 90 -12.66 -4.73 13.07
N PHE A 91 -11.90 -5.73 12.65
CA PHE A 91 -11.33 -5.78 11.30
C PHE A 91 -12.22 -6.52 10.29
N GLN A 92 -13.01 -7.50 10.73
CA GLN A 92 -13.95 -8.22 9.85
C GLN A 92 -15.06 -7.30 9.31
N VAL A 93 -15.49 -6.32 10.12
CA VAL A 93 -16.63 -5.48 9.77
C VAL A 93 -16.34 -4.50 8.63
N GLN A 94 -15.07 -4.17 8.41
CA GLN A 94 -14.66 -3.18 7.39
C GLN A 94 -14.95 -3.66 5.97
N PRO A 95 -14.45 -4.84 5.52
CA PRO A 95 -14.81 -5.37 4.21
C PRO A 95 -16.29 -5.79 4.12
N LEU A 96 -16.91 -6.22 5.23
CA LEU A 96 -18.35 -6.54 5.29
C LEU A 96 -19.21 -5.34 4.89
N ILE A 97 -19.02 -4.20 5.55
CA ILE A 97 -19.78 -2.99 5.24
C ILE A 97 -19.35 -2.40 3.89
N GLY A 98 -18.07 -2.51 3.54
CA GLY A 98 -17.58 -2.15 2.20
C GLY A 98 -18.42 -2.75 1.08
N ARG A 99 -18.76 -4.04 1.17
CA ARG A 99 -19.61 -4.70 0.17
C ARG A 99 -21.04 -4.17 0.08
N PHE A 100 -21.62 -3.68 1.18
CA PHE A 100 -22.95 -3.07 1.14
C PHE A 100 -22.97 -1.69 0.48
N ILE A 101 -21.90 -0.91 0.66
CA ILE A 101 -21.88 0.49 0.20
C ILE A 101 -21.30 0.65 -1.21
N LEU A 102 -20.44 -0.27 -1.68
CA LEU A 102 -19.87 -0.23 -3.04
C LEU A 102 -20.97 -0.09 -4.12
N PRO A 103 -22.08 -0.86 -4.09
CA PRO A 103 -23.17 -0.70 -5.04
C PRO A 103 -23.80 0.69 -5.12
N TRP A 104 -23.67 1.48 -4.05
CA TRP A 104 -24.35 2.78 -3.96
C TRP A 104 -23.44 3.93 -4.35
N PHE A 105 -22.15 3.84 -4.01
CA PHE A 105 -21.20 4.93 -4.16
C PHE A 105 -20.17 4.70 -5.28
N GLY A 106 -20.14 3.51 -5.89
CA GLY A 106 -19.27 3.15 -7.02
C GLY A 106 -18.21 2.07 -6.67
N GLY A 107 -17.32 1.77 -7.61
CA GLY A 107 -16.26 0.75 -7.45
C GLY A 107 -14.88 1.29 -7.05
N GLY A 108 -14.74 2.61 -6.86
CA GLY A 108 -13.45 3.30 -6.76
C GLY A 108 -12.71 3.14 -5.41
N PRO A 109 -11.38 3.39 -5.38
CA PRO A 109 -10.56 3.32 -4.16
C PRO A 109 -10.96 4.36 -3.10
N SER A 110 -11.65 5.44 -3.51
CA SER A 110 -12.14 6.50 -2.63
C SER A 110 -13.13 6.00 -1.58
N ILE A 111 -13.91 4.95 -1.88
CA ILE A 111 -14.86 4.36 -0.92
C ILE A 111 -14.09 3.62 0.18
N TRP A 112 -13.09 2.84 -0.21
CA TRP A 112 -12.20 2.17 0.74
C TRP A 112 -11.48 3.17 1.64
N THR A 113 -10.90 4.24 1.08
CA THR A 113 -10.22 5.27 1.86
C THR A 113 -11.17 6.05 2.76
N SER A 114 -12.42 6.28 2.35
CA SER A 114 -13.48 6.87 3.18
C SER A 114 -13.85 5.97 4.37
N CYS A 115 -13.99 4.67 4.13
CA CYS A 115 -14.18 3.67 5.19
C CYS A 115 -12.99 3.65 6.17
N MET A 116 -11.77 3.60 5.65
CA MET A 116 -10.55 3.62 6.47
C MET A 116 -10.48 4.89 7.33
N LEU A 117 -10.80 6.06 6.76
CA LEU A 117 -10.87 7.32 7.49
C LEU A 117 -11.87 7.24 8.66
N PHE A 118 -13.11 6.78 8.38
CA PHE A 118 -14.13 6.59 9.42
C PHE A 118 -13.63 5.70 10.55
N PHE A 119 -13.13 4.51 10.19
CA PHE A 119 -12.64 3.52 11.14
C PHE A 119 -11.46 4.05 11.96
N GLN A 120 -10.53 4.81 11.37
CA GLN A 120 -9.40 5.42 12.08
C GLN A 120 -9.85 6.52 13.06
N ILE A 121 -10.77 7.39 12.66
CA ILE A 121 -11.32 8.43 13.55
C ILE A 121 -12.07 7.79 14.71
N LEU A 122 -12.87 6.76 14.44
CA LEU A 122 -13.65 6.09 15.48
C LEU A 122 -12.78 5.21 16.39
N LEU A 123 -11.70 4.63 15.86
CA LEU A 123 -10.66 3.95 16.63
C LEU A 123 -9.99 4.94 17.60
N LEU A 124 -9.61 6.14 17.13
CA LEU A 124 -9.13 7.23 17.97
C LEU A 124 -10.14 7.60 19.05
N GLY A 125 -11.42 7.71 18.70
CA GLY A 125 -12.51 7.96 19.64
C GLY A 125 -12.55 6.92 20.77
N GLY A 126 -12.53 5.62 20.44
CA GLY A 126 -12.54 4.54 21.42
C GLY A 126 -11.28 4.49 22.29
N TYR A 127 -10.12 4.78 21.72
CA TYR A 127 -8.85 4.85 22.46
C TYR A 127 -8.81 6.04 23.42
N LEU A 128 -9.29 7.20 22.97
CA LEU A 128 -9.42 8.40 23.80
C LEU A 128 -10.43 8.17 24.93
N TYR A 129 -11.57 7.55 24.64
CA TYR A 129 -12.53 7.13 25.65
C TYR A 129 -11.89 6.21 26.70
N ALA A 130 -11.21 5.15 26.27
CA ALA A 130 -10.53 4.21 27.17
C ALA A 130 -9.47 4.92 28.04
N HIS A 131 -8.73 5.89 27.48
CA HIS A 131 -7.79 6.71 28.22
C HIS A 131 -8.48 7.59 29.28
N LEU A 132 -9.53 8.33 28.88
CA LEU A 132 -10.24 9.26 29.75
C LEU A 132 -10.90 8.55 30.94
N ILE A 133 -11.58 7.43 30.70
CA ILE A 133 -12.21 6.67 31.80
C ILE A 133 -11.16 6.09 32.75
N SER A 134 -10.02 5.61 32.20
CA SER A 134 -8.96 4.99 32.99
C SER A 134 -8.23 5.98 33.91
N VAL A 135 -8.17 7.25 33.51
CA VAL A 135 -7.46 8.31 34.24
C VAL A 135 -8.39 9.09 35.17
N LYS A 136 -9.63 9.39 34.74
CA LYS A 136 -10.53 10.30 35.46
C LYS A 136 -11.51 9.60 36.41
N LEU A 137 -11.86 8.34 36.15
CA LEU A 137 -12.95 7.66 36.87
C LEU A 137 -12.43 6.60 37.84
N LYS A 138 -13.19 6.35 38.92
CA LYS A 138 -12.95 5.24 39.85
C LYS A 138 -13.27 3.89 39.19
N PRO A 139 -12.63 2.76 39.59
CA PRO A 139 -12.84 1.45 38.96
C PRO A 139 -14.31 1.01 38.80
N ARG A 140 -15.15 1.26 39.81
CA ARG A 140 -16.60 0.95 39.74
C ARG A 140 -17.32 1.74 38.64
N THR A 141 -17.08 3.04 38.59
CA THR A 141 -17.67 3.92 37.57
C THR A 141 -17.16 3.56 36.17
N GLN A 142 -15.87 3.23 36.03
CA GLN A 142 -15.31 2.77 34.75
C GLN A 142 -16.07 1.56 34.20
N VAL A 143 -16.26 0.52 35.02
CA VAL A 143 -16.96 -0.70 34.60
C VAL A 143 -18.41 -0.39 34.30
N LEU A 144 -19.13 0.31 35.18
CA LEU A 144 -20.55 0.64 34.94
C LEU A 144 -20.74 1.45 33.66
N THR A 145 -19.96 2.52 33.45
CA THR A 145 -20.05 3.33 32.23
C THR A 145 -19.78 2.48 30.98
N HIS A 146 -18.74 1.65 31.00
CA HIS A 146 -18.41 0.80 29.85
C HIS A 146 -19.48 -0.25 29.58
N LEU A 147 -20.04 -0.91 30.60
CA LEU A 147 -21.12 -1.88 30.44
C LEU A 147 -22.42 -1.24 29.95
N SER A 148 -22.77 -0.04 30.43
CA SER A 148 -23.94 0.69 29.94
C SER A 148 -23.80 1.02 28.44
N LEU A 149 -22.64 1.54 28.02
CA LEU A 149 -22.39 1.82 26.61
C LEU A 149 -22.37 0.56 25.75
N LEU A 150 -21.84 -0.54 26.29
CA LEU A 150 -21.82 -1.86 25.64
C LEU A 150 -23.23 -2.45 25.49
N ALA A 151 -24.13 -2.20 26.43
CA ALA A 151 -25.53 -2.57 26.31
C ALA A 151 -26.26 -1.70 25.28
N MET A 152 -25.98 -0.39 25.26
CA MET A 152 -26.55 0.53 24.27
C MET A 152 -26.11 0.20 22.84
N SER A 153 -24.88 -0.26 22.63
CA SER A 153 -24.39 -0.62 21.30
C SER A 153 -25.11 -1.82 20.68
N LEU A 154 -25.80 -2.66 21.48
CA LEU A 154 -26.63 -3.76 20.96
C LEU A 154 -27.84 -3.29 20.15
N VAL A 155 -28.30 -2.05 20.34
CA VAL A 155 -29.43 -1.45 19.59
C VAL A 155 -29.11 -1.33 18.09
N PHE A 156 -27.84 -1.29 17.73
CA PHE A 156 -27.37 -1.17 16.34
C PHE A 156 -27.37 -2.52 15.58
N LEU A 157 -27.73 -3.62 16.24
CA LEU A 157 -27.77 -4.93 15.58
C LEU A 157 -29.17 -5.20 14.97
N PRO A 158 -29.25 -5.72 13.73
CA PRO A 158 -28.16 -6.06 12.82
C PRO A 158 -27.56 -4.82 12.14
N ILE A 159 -26.24 -4.83 11.91
CA ILE A 159 -25.47 -3.70 11.34
C ILE A 159 -25.69 -3.44 9.84
N ALA A 160 -26.70 -4.05 9.21
CA ALA A 160 -26.95 -3.89 7.79
C ALA A 160 -27.55 -2.49 7.50
N PRO A 161 -27.01 -1.73 6.54
CA PRO A 161 -27.60 -0.45 6.14
C PRO A 161 -28.96 -0.66 5.46
N SER A 162 -29.90 0.25 5.68
CA SER A 162 -31.18 0.27 5.00
C SER A 162 -31.10 1.02 3.66
N ASP A 163 -31.95 0.66 2.70
CA ASP A 163 -32.05 1.32 1.38
C ASP A 163 -32.32 2.84 1.43
N ALA A 164 -32.85 3.35 2.55
CA ALA A 164 -33.04 4.79 2.77
C ALA A 164 -31.72 5.61 2.70
N TRP A 165 -30.56 4.95 2.79
CA TRP A 165 -29.24 5.58 2.69
C TRP A 165 -28.68 5.65 1.26
N LYS A 166 -29.40 5.12 0.25
CA LYS A 166 -28.99 5.23 -1.16
C LYS A 166 -28.78 6.72 -1.53
N PRO A 167 -27.64 7.08 -2.14
CA PRO A 167 -27.28 8.47 -2.39
C PRO A 167 -28.28 9.18 -3.31
N VAL A 168 -28.55 10.44 -3.00
CA VAL A 168 -29.28 11.35 -3.88
C VAL A 168 -28.29 12.09 -4.77
N ALA A 169 -28.71 12.45 -5.99
CA ALA A 169 -27.91 13.29 -6.88
C ALA A 169 -27.43 14.57 -6.17
N ASP A 170 -26.24 15.04 -6.55
CA ASP A 170 -25.62 16.30 -6.08
C ASP A 170 -25.20 16.39 -4.60
N GLN A 171 -25.23 15.29 -3.84
CA GLN A 171 -24.69 15.26 -2.48
C GLN A 171 -23.24 14.78 -2.43
N SER A 172 -22.48 15.24 -1.42
CA SER A 172 -21.10 14.78 -1.19
C SER A 172 -21.07 13.29 -0.83
N PRO A 173 -20.49 12.41 -1.66
CA PRO A 173 -20.45 10.97 -1.39
C PRO A 173 -19.69 10.65 -0.09
N LEU A 174 -18.58 11.34 0.16
CA LEU A 174 -17.78 11.17 1.36
C LEU A 174 -18.60 11.39 2.64
N LEU A 175 -19.32 12.51 2.73
CA LEU A 175 -20.09 12.84 3.94
C LEU A 175 -21.21 11.82 4.18
N GLN A 176 -21.88 11.37 3.12
CA GLN A 176 -22.92 10.35 3.20
C GLN A 176 -22.35 9.02 3.69
N ILE A 177 -21.19 8.57 3.18
CA ILE A 177 -20.53 7.35 3.65
C ILE A 177 -20.20 7.47 5.15
N LEU A 178 -19.61 8.59 5.59
CA LEU A 178 -19.27 8.79 7.00
C LEU A 178 -20.52 8.76 7.91
N LEU A 179 -21.62 9.38 7.49
CA LEU A 179 -22.88 9.37 8.24
C LEU A 179 -23.54 7.99 8.27
N LEU A 180 -23.57 7.29 7.13
CA LEU A 180 -24.08 5.93 7.02
C LEU A 180 -23.32 5.00 7.98
N LEU A 181 -21.99 5.04 7.96
CA LEU A 181 -21.15 4.22 8.84
C LEU A 181 -21.36 4.57 10.32
N LEU A 182 -21.52 5.86 10.64
CA LEU A 182 -21.78 6.31 12.01
C LEU A 182 -23.09 5.74 12.56
N VAL A 183 -24.16 5.76 11.75
CA VAL A 183 -25.49 5.31 12.17
C VAL A 183 -25.63 3.79 12.18
N THR A 184 -24.93 3.07 11.30
CA THR A 184 -25.10 1.61 11.17
C THR A 184 -24.14 0.83 12.06
N VAL A 185 -22.84 1.14 12.01
CA VAL A 185 -21.79 0.35 12.67
C VAL A 185 -21.05 1.14 13.75
N GLY A 186 -21.26 2.46 13.84
CA GLY A 186 -20.53 3.36 14.72
C GLY A 186 -20.55 2.96 16.21
N GLY A 187 -21.73 2.64 16.76
CA GLY A 187 -21.86 2.20 18.15
C GLY A 187 -21.05 0.92 18.45
N PRO A 188 -21.32 -0.20 17.75
CA PRO A 188 -20.57 -1.44 17.91
C PRO A 188 -19.07 -1.29 17.70
N TYR A 189 -18.66 -0.58 16.65
CA TYR A 189 -17.24 -0.37 16.33
C TYR A 189 -16.53 0.44 17.41
N PHE A 190 -17.13 1.53 17.90
CA PHE A 190 -16.59 2.35 18.98
C PHE A 190 -16.35 1.54 20.26
N MET A 191 -17.26 0.62 20.58
CA MET A 191 -17.08 -0.26 21.74
C MET A 191 -15.95 -1.27 21.52
N LEU A 192 -15.87 -1.90 20.34
CA LEU A 192 -14.78 -2.82 20.00
C LEU A 192 -13.40 -2.13 20.02
N SER A 193 -13.31 -0.87 19.55
CA SER A 193 -12.06 -0.12 19.53
C SER A 193 -11.57 0.24 20.93
N SER A 194 -12.49 0.52 21.86
CA SER A 194 -12.12 0.83 23.25
C SER A 194 -11.57 -0.38 24.03
N THR A 195 -11.88 -1.60 23.62
CA THR A 195 -11.59 -2.85 24.35
C THR A 195 -10.10 -3.07 24.56
N GLY A 196 -9.28 -2.94 23.52
CA GLY A 196 -7.85 -3.25 23.56
C GLY A 196 -7.13 -2.47 24.67
N PRO A 197 -7.13 -1.13 24.62
CA PRO A 197 -6.49 -0.30 25.65
C PRO A 197 -7.09 -0.48 27.05
N LEU A 198 -8.43 -0.61 27.16
CA LEU A 198 -9.11 -0.73 28.45
C LEU A 198 -8.81 -2.07 29.13
N MET A 199 -8.91 -3.18 28.40
CA MET A 199 -8.63 -4.52 28.93
C MET A 199 -7.15 -4.69 29.29
N GLN A 200 -6.23 -4.12 28.50
CA GLN A 200 -4.81 -4.10 28.88
C GLN A 200 -4.55 -3.28 30.14
N LYS A 201 -5.27 -2.16 30.33
CA LYS A 201 -5.17 -1.36 31.56
C LYS A 201 -5.67 -2.14 32.77
N TRP A 202 -6.86 -2.73 32.70
CA TRP A 202 -7.40 -3.58 33.77
C TRP A 202 -6.50 -4.79 34.06
N PHE A 203 -5.93 -5.41 33.02
CA PHE A 203 -4.95 -6.48 33.16
C PHE A 203 -3.72 -6.02 33.96
N SER A 204 -3.10 -4.90 33.57
CA SER A 204 -1.91 -4.35 34.24
C SER A 204 -2.11 -4.06 35.74
N GLN A 205 -3.34 -3.73 36.14
CA GLN A 205 -3.71 -3.49 37.54
C GLN A 205 -4.04 -4.80 38.27
N SER A 206 -4.62 -5.78 37.58
CA SER A 206 -5.00 -7.08 38.16
C SER A 206 -3.87 -8.10 38.25
N SER A 207 -2.75 -7.89 37.55
CA SER A 207 -1.60 -8.81 37.53
C SER A 207 -0.29 -8.03 37.41
N PRO A 208 0.16 -7.37 38.51
CA PRO A 208 1.45 -6.69 38.55
C PRO A 208 2.60 -7.65 38.22
N GLY A 209 3.63 -7.18 37.52
CA GLY A 209 4.80 -7.97 37.11
C GLY A 209 4.67 -8.75 35.79
N GLN A 210 3.48 -8.80 35.17
CA GLN A 210 3.31 -9.36 33.81
C GLN A 210 3.25 -8.26 32.76
N SER A 211 4.00 -8.42 31.67
CA SER A 211 4.06 -7.45 30.58
C SER A 211 2.74 -7.44 29.76
N PRO A 212 2.02 -6.30 29.66
CA PRO A 212 0.76 -6.21 28.91
C PRO A 212 0.96 -6.19 27.38
N TRP A 213 2.19 -5.92 26.91
CA TRP A 213 2.48 -5.69 25.49
C TRP A 213 2.20 -6.90 24.59
N ARG A 214 2.26 -8.13 25.12
CA ARG A 214 1.91 -9.34 24.37
C ARG A 214 0.42 -9.39 23.98
N LEU A 215 -0.46 -8.78 24.78
CA LEU A 215 -1.88 -8.68 24.46
C LEU A 215 -2.12 -7.74 23.27
N TYR A 216 -1.25 -6.75 23.04
CA TYR A 216 -1.31 -5.90 21.85
C TYR A 216 -0.91 -6.67 20.59
N ALA A 217 0.15 -7.49 20.65
CA ALA A 217 0.51 -8.38 19.54
C ALA A 217 -0.61 -9.37 19.22
N LEU A 218 -1.24 -9.97 20.24
CA LEU A 218 -2.39 -10.86 20.06
C LEU A 218 -3.58 -10.15 19.39
N SER A 219 -3.85 -8.89 19.76
CA SER A 219 -4.87 -8.07 19.10
C SER A 219 -4.59 -7.95 17.60
N ASN A 220 -3.36 -7.61 17.21
CA ASN A 220 -2.99 -7.47 15.80
C ASN A 220 -3.03 -8.81 15.03
N ILE A 221 -2.73 -9.93 15.70
CA ILE A 221 -2.93 -11.27 15.10
C ILE A 221 -4.41 -11.51 14.84
N GLY A 222 -5.30 -11.18 15.78
CA GLY A 222 -6.76 -11.25 15.58
C GLY A 222 -7.23 -10.39 14.41
N SER A 223 -6.72 -9.16 14.31
CA SER A 223 -6.97 -8.25 13.19
C SER A 223 -6.52 -8.80 11.84
N LEU A 224 -5.30 -9.36 11.77
CA LEU A 224 -4.76 -9.95 10.54
C LEU A 224 -5.55 -11.19 10.13
N LEU A 225 -5.92 -12.05 11.08
CA LEU A 225 -6.73 -13.24 10.80
C LEU A 225 -8.12 -12.88 10.29
N ALA A 226 -8.77 -11.87 10.86
CA ALA A 226 -10.05 -11.37 10.34
C ALA A 226 -9.90 -10.92 8.88
N LEU A 227 -8.96 -10.02 8.64
CA LEU A 227 -8.71 -9.43 7.33
C LEU A 227 -8.42 -10.50 6.25
N LEU A 228 -7.57 -11.49 6.56
CA LEU A 228 -7.27 -12.58 5.62
C LEU A 228 -8.44 -13.56 5.51
N SER A 229 -9.16 -13.85 6.59
CA SER A 229 -10.27 -14.79 6.53
C SER A 229 -11.44 -14.28 5.68
N TYR A 230 -11.64 -12.96 5.58
CA TYR A 230 -12.77 -12.40 4.86
C TYR A 230 -12.85 -12.86 3.39
N PRO A 231 -11.89 -12.54 2.51
CA PRO A 231 -11.96 -12.90 1.08
C PRO A 231 -11.83 -14.40 0.82
N PHE A 232 -11.21 -15.17 1.72
CA PHE A 232 -10.89 -16.59 1.49
C PHE A 232 -11.85 -17.58 2.15
N VAL A 233 -12.53 -17.17 3.23
CA VAL A 233 -13.40 -18.05 4.03
C VAL A 233 -14.83 -17.52 4.09
N PHE A 234 -15.02 -16.23 4.38
CA PHE A 234 -16.37 -15.69 4.58
C PHE A 234 -17.05 -15.38 3.24
N GLU A 235 -16.38 -14.63 2.37
CA GLU A 235 -16.93 -14.20 1.09
C GLU A 235 -17.33 -15.34 0.15
N PRO A 236 -16.52 -16.41 -0.04
CA PRO A 236 -16.89 -17.47 -0.99
C PRO A 236 -18.03 -18.37 -0.48
N TRP A 237 -18.22 -18.45 0.85
CA TRP A 237 -19.06 -19.47 1.48
C TRP A 237 -20.35 -18.92 2.12
N LEU A 238 -20.41 -17.62 2.40
CA LEU A 238 -21.52 -16.99 3.12
C LEU A 238 -22.09 -15.82 2.33
N ALA A 239 -23.40 -15.80 2.14
CA ALA A 239 -24.11 -14.63 1.61
C ALA A 239 -24.02 -13.44 2.59
N LEU A 240 -24.10 -12.20 2.10
CA LEU A 240 -23.90 -10.98 2.91
C LEU A 240 -24.82 -10.95 4.14
N ARG A 241 -26.09 -11.33 3.99
CA ARG A 241 -27.04 -11.40 5.12
C ARG A 241 -26.61 -12.41 6.18
N GLN A 242 -26.07 -13.56 5.79
CA GLN A 242 -25.54 -14.56 6.72
C GLN A 242 -24.30 -14.05 7.46
N GLN A 243 -23.45 -13.30 6.77
CA GLN A 243 -22.27 -12.66 7.37
C GLN A 243 -22.69 -11.65 8.46
N VAL A 244 -23.71 -10.83 8.21
CA VAL A 244 -24.22 -9.85 9.20
C VAL A 244 -24.77 -10.54 10.45
N TRP A 245 -25.57 -11.60 10.30
CA TRP A 245 -26.11 -12.34 11.45
C TRP A 245 -25.02 -13.06 12.23
N SER A 246 -24.07 -13.68 11.53
CA SER A 246 -22.92 -14.34 12.16
C SER A 246 -22.06 -13.35 12.94
N TRP A 247 -21.76 -12.20 12.34
CA TRP A 247 -21.01 -11.12 13.01
C TRP A 247 -21.77 -10.60 14.25
N SER A 248 -23.08 -10.39 14.14
CA SER A 248 -23.94 -9.93 15.25
C SER A 248 -23.99 -10.92 16.41
N ALA A 249 -24.05 -12.23 16.11
CA ALA A 249 -24.01 -13.28 17.13
C ALA A 249 -22.67 -13.32 17.88
N VAL A 250 -21.55 -13.23 17.15
CA VAL A 250 -20.21 -13.18 17.75
C VAL A 250 -19.99 -11.88 18.53
N TYR A 251 -20.58 -10.77 18.09
CA TYR A 251 -20.61 -9.52 18.86
C TYR A 251 -21.34 -9.68 20.20
N GLY A 252 -22.52 -10.33 20.21
CA GLY A 252 -23.24 -10.66 21.44
C GLY A 252 -22.39 -11.51 22.41
N ALA A 253 -21.67 -12.51 21.89
CA ALA A 253 -20.73 -13.31 22.68
C ALA A 253 -19.58 -12.47 23.25
N TYR A 254 -19.04 -11.54 22.45
CA TYR A 254 -18.04 -10.56 22.90
C TYR A 254 -18.57 -9.70 24.05
N VAL A 255 -19.83 -9.22 23.99
CA VAL A 255 -20.45 -8.42 25.06
C VAL A 255 -20.47 -9.19 26.38
N VAL A 256 -20.81 -10.47 26.34
CA VAL A 256 -20.80 -11.36 27.53
C VAL A 256 -19.38 -11.51 28.09
N LEU A 257 -18.37 -11.70 27.24
CA LEU A 257 -16.97 -11.83 27.65
C LEU A 257 -16.40 -10.54 28.26
N ALA A 258 -16.68 -9.38 27.66
CA ALA A 258 -16.28 -8.09 28.19
C ALA A 258 -16.96 -7.80 29.54
N THR A 259 -18.24 -8.16 29.67
CA THR A 259 -19.00 -8.08 30.93
C THR A 259 -18.37 -8.95 32.01
N TRP A 260 -17.99 -10.19 31.66
CA TRP A 260 -17.30 -11.09 32.57
C TRP A 260 -15.95 -10.52 33.05
N CYS A 261 -15.17 -9.91 32.15
CA CYS A 261 -13.91 -9.24 32.52
C CYS A 261 -14.15 -8.08 33.49
N GLY A 262 -15.13 -7.23 33.23
CA GLY A 262 -15.48 -6.08 34.09
C GLY A 262 -15.92 -6.51 35.50
N ILE A 263 -16.80 -7.51 35.62
CA ILE A 263 -17.27 -8.02 36.91
C ILE A 263 -16.10 -8.60 37.72
N ARG A 264 -15.23 -9.40 37.09
CA ARG A 264 -14.07 -10.00 37.76
C ARG A 264 -13.05 -8.95 38.21
N TYR A 265 -12.86 -7.89 37.41
CA TYR A 265 -12.01 -6.78 37.79
C TYR A 265 -12.53 -6.06 39.05
N LEU A 266 -13.85 -5.81 39.14
CA LEU A 266 -14.45 -5.24 40.36
C LEU A 266 -14.32 -6.15 41.59
N GLN A 267 -14.47 -7.47 41.41
CA GLN A 267 -14.28 -8.44 42.49
C GLN A 267 -12.84 -8.40 43.02
N GLN A 268 -11.83 -8.38 42.14
CA GLN A 268 -10.42 -8.29 42.54
C GLN A 268 -10.07 -6.97 43.22
N GLN A 269 -10.58 -5.85 42.73
CA GLN A 269 -10.40 -4.54 43.37
C GLN A 269 -11.04 -4.50 44.76
N ARG A 270 -12.20 -5.14 44.96
CA ARG A 270 -12.84 -5.26 46.28
C ARG A 270 -12.00 -6.10 47.25
N ILE A 271 -11.47 -7.24 46.79
CA ILE A 271 -10.60 -8.10 47.62
C ILE A 271 -9.33 -7.36 48.01
N ALA A 272 -8.67 -6.68 47.07
CA ALA A 272 -7.47 -5.88 47.33
C ALA A 272 -7.73 -4.76 48.36
N ALA A 273 -8.85 -4.04 48.23
CA ALA A 273 -9.25 -3.00 49.17
C ALA A 273 -9.61 -3.54 50.57
N THR A 274 -10.03 -4.81 50.67
CA THR A 274 -10.33 -5.48 51.94
C THR A 274 -9.03 -5.93 52.63
N ASN A 275 -8.07 -6.44 51.85
CA ASN A 275 -6.76 -6.87 52.38
C ASN A 275 -5.88 -5.69 52.82
N SER A 276 -6.03 -4.50 52.22
CA SER A 276 -5.31 -3.28 52.64
C SER A 276 -5.80 -2.67 53.96
N LEU A 277 -6.86 -3.22 54.58
CA LEU A 277 -7.41 -2.77 55.87
C LEU A 277 -6.91 -3.60 57.06
N SER A 278 -6.04 -4.60 56.87
CA SER A 278 -5.34 -5.30 57.97
C SER A 278 -3.98 -4.64 58.24
N PRO A 279 -3.74 -4.02 59.41
CA PRO A 279 -2.52 -3.26 59.69
C PRO A 279 -1.28 -4.07 60.08
N ALA A 280 -1.29 -5.40 59.97
CA ALA A 280 -0.19 -6.24 60.45
C ALA A 280 0.36 -7.10 59.31
N GLU A 281 1.68 -7.06 59.11
CA GLU A 281 2.49 -7.88 58.18
C GLU A 281 2.78 -7.34 56.76
N SER A 282 3.23 -6.08 56.61
CA SER A 282 3.86 -5.66 55.35
C SER A 282 5.06 -4.72 55.50
N LEU A 283 5.96 -5.01 56.44
CA LEU A 283 7.21 -4.25 56.60
C LEU A 283 8.46 -4.90 55.97
N ASP A 284 8.42 -6.16 55.50
CA ASP A 284 9.65 -6.87 55.08
C ASP A 284 9.69 -7.42 53.64
N SER A 285 8.83 -6.96 52.73
CA SER A 285 8.87 -7.45 51.34
C SER A 285 8.64 -6.38 50.26
N ALA A 286 9.16 -5.17 50.46
CA ALA A 286 9.30 -4.21 49.37
C ALA A 286 10.70 -4.36 48.76
N SER A 287 10.82 -5.06 47.62
CA SER A 287 12.05 -5.03 46.84
C SER A 287 12.22 -3.61 46.24
N PRO A 288 13.37 -2.93 46.38
CA PRO A 288 13.49 -1.51 46.04
C PRO A 288 13.58 -1.18 44.53
N LEU A 289 13.29 -2.11 43.62
CA LEU A 289 13.68 -1.99 42.21
C LEU A 289 12.56 -1.51 41.26
N GLU A 290 11.30 -1.41 41.68
CA GLU A 290 10.18 -1.03 40.78
C GLU A 290 9.64 0.42 40.95
N ASP A 291 10.07 1.16 41.97
CA ASP A 291 9.57 2.51 42.28
C ASP A 291 10.47 3.67 41.79
N ALA A 292 11.12 3.53 40.62
CA ALA A 292 11.66 4.70 39.94
C ALA A 292 10.49 5.55 39.39
N PRO A 293 10.37 6.85 39.73
CA PRO A 293 9.24 7.66 39.28
C PRO A 293 9.25 7.74 37.74
N ALA A 294 8.29 7.07 37.10
CA ALA A 294 8.15 7.04 35.66
C ALA A 294 8.03 8.47 35.09
N MET A 295 9.12 8.94 34.46
CA MET A 295 9.22 10.30 33.93
C MET A 295 8.18 10.54 32.84
N ARG A 296 7.50 11.70 32.91
CA ARG A 296 6.47 12.07 31.92
C ARG A 296 7.11 12.22 30.53
N PRO A 297 6.49 11.67 29.46
CA PRO A 297 6.95 11.87 28.09
C PRO A 297 7.03 13.36 27.73
N ARG A 298 8.10 13.76 27.04
CA ARG A 298 8.27 15.13 26.54
C ARG A 298 7.41 15.38 25.31
N MET A 299 7.03 16.64 25.06
CA MET A 299 6.21 17.02 23.90
C MET A 299 6.83 16.58 22.58
N GLY A 300 8.15 16.75 22.39
CA GLY A 300 8.84 16.30 21.18
C GLY A 300 8.72 14.78 20.94
N THR A 301 8.74 13.97 22.01
CA THR A 301 8.55 12.51 21.89
C THR A 301 7.10 12.17 21.52
N MET A 302 6.13 12.90 22.07
CA MET A 302 4.71 12.73 21.73
C MET A 302 4.41 13.12 20.27
N LEU A 303 4.97 14.23 19.80
CA LEU A 303 4.88 14.64 18.40
C LEU A 303 5.57 13.65 17.46
N LEU A 304 6.68 13.06 17.89
CA LEU A 304 7.36 12.03 17.11
C LEU A 304 6.49 10.76 16.96
N TRP A 305 5.85 10.30 18.04
CA TRP A 305 4.93 9.17 17.98
C TRP A 305 3.77 9.44 17.02
N LEU A 306 3.20 10.64 17.09
CA LEU A 306 2.13 11.10 16.21
C LEU A 306 2.59 11.09 14.74
N GLY A 307 3.77 11.66 14.45
CA GLY A 307 4.33 11.72 13.11
C GLY A 307 4.64 10.36 12.51
N LEU A 308 5.28 9.45 13.26
CA LEU A 308 5.59 8.10 12.78
C LEU A 308 4.33 7.29 12.45
N ALA A 309 3.30 7.40 13.28
CA ALA A 309 2.01 6.77 13.03
C ALA A 309 1.25 7.42 11.85
N ALA A 310 1.35 8.74 11.69
CA ALA A 310 0.74 9.45 10.56
C ALA A 310 1.39 9.09 9.23
N CYS A 311 2.72 9.04 9.14
CA CYS A 311 3.42 8.70 7.90
C CYS A 311 3.15 7.27 7.45
N SER A 312 3.22 6.29 8.37
CA SER A 312 2.91 4.89 8.05
C SER A 312 1.46 4.68 7.62
N SER A 313 0.51 5.37 8.27
CA SER A 313 -0.90 5.34 7.87
C SER A 313 -1.14 6.02 6.51
N ALA A 314 -0.54 7.19 6.27
CA ALA A 314 -0.62 7.87 4.98
C ALA A 314 -0.05 7.00 3.85
N MET A 315 1.09 6.34 4.08
CA MET A 315 1.67 5.41 3.10
C MET A 315 0.77 4.20 2.85
N LEU A 316 0.15 3.63 3.88
CA LEU A 316 -0.83 2.55 3.71
C LEU A 316 -1.96 2.96 2.74
N LEU A 317 -2.61 4.11 2.99
CA LEU A 317 -3.72 4.55 2.14
C LEU A 317 -3.23 4.96 0.74
N ALA A 318 -2.11 5.67 0.64
CA ALA A 318 -1.58 6.13 -0.63
C ALA A 318 -1.09 4.98 -1.53
N THR A 319 -0.42 3.97 -0.96
CA THR A 319 -0.06 2.75 -1.73
C THR A 319 -1.30 1.99 -2.17
N THR A 320 -2.35 1.94 -1.35
CA THR A 320 -3.61 1.30 -1.74
C THR A 320 -4.25 2.04 -2.93
N ASN A 321 -4.29 3.37 -2.89
CA ASN A 321 -4.76 4.18 -4.02
C ASN A 321 -3.93 3.89 -5.29
N GLN A 322 -2.60 3.94 -5.18
CA GLN A 322 -1.71 3.71 -6.33
C GLN A 322 -1.92 2.31 -6.95
N LEU A 323 -1.96 1.26 -6.13
CA LEU A 323 -2.25 -0.10 -6.61
C LEU A 323 -3.61 -0.22 -7.29
N CYS A 324 -4.62 0.49 -6.79
CA CYS A 324 -5.96 0.48 -7.36
C CYS A 324 -6.05 1.18 -8.72
N ILE A 325 -5.16 2.14 -8.98
CA ILE A 325 -5.11 2.93 -10.21
C ILE A 325 -4.30 2.20 -11.28
N ASP A 326 -3.13 1.66 -10.90
CA ASP A 326 -2.19 1.06 -11.86
C ASP A 326 -2.48 -0.41 -12.16
N VAL A 327 -3.08 -1.13 -11.21
CA VAL A 327 -3.39 -2.56 -11.36
C VAL A 327 -4.87 -2.77 -11.63
N ALA A 328 -5.70 -2.73 -10.58
CA ALA A 328 -7.14 -2.91 -10.68
C ALA A 328 -7.79 -2.55 -9.34
N THR A 329 -9.05 -2.14 -9.37
CA THR A 329 -9.82 -1.83 -8.16
C THR A 329 -10.53 -3.08 -7.65
N VAL A 330 -9.76 -4.01 -7.08
CA VAL A 330 -10.30 -5.28 -6.55
C VAL A 330 -10.16 -5.31 -5.03
N PRO A 331 -11.20 -5.69 -4.26
CA PRO A 331 -11.14 -5.78 -2.79
C PRO A 331 -9.94 -6.56 -2.24
N PHE A 332 -9.46 -7.57 -2.97
CA PHE A 332 -8.25 -8.32 -2.63
C PHE A 332 -6.99 -7.42 -2.54
N LEU A 333 -6.84 -6.48 -3.47
CA LEU A 333 -5.72 -5.54 -3.48
C LEU A 333 -5.78 -4.55 -2.32
N TRP A 334 -6.93 -4.37 -1.65
CA TRP A 334 -7.05 -3.57 -0.43
C TRP A 334 -6.56 -4.32 0.80
N VAL A 335 -6.76 -5.65 0.82
CA VAL A 335 -6.37 -6.53 1.93
C VAL A 335 -4.85 -6.63 2.05
N LEU A 336 -4.12 -6.64 0.93
CA LEU A 336 -2.66 -6.82 0.92
C LEU A 336 -1.91 -5.69 1.65
N PRO A 337 -2.06 -4.39 1.30
CA PRO A 337 -1.42 -3.28 2.00
C PRO A 337 -1.71 -3.26 3.50
N LEU A 338 -2.98 -3.45 3.87
CA LEU A 338 -3.39 -3.44 5.28
C LEU A 338 -2.81 -4.63 6.04
N SER A 339 -2.68 -5.80 5.40
CA SER A 339 -2.02 -6.97 5.99
C SER A 339 -0.54 -6.69 6.27
N LEU A 340 0.19 -6.08 5.32
CA LEU A 340 1.60 -5.71 5.50
C LEU A 340 1.78 -4.69 6.61
N TYR A 341 0.88 -3.71 6.69
CA TYR A 341 0.82 -2.74 7.78
C TYR A 341 0.65 -3.43 9.13
N LEU A 342 -0.30 -4.37 9.26
CA LEU A 342 -0.50 -5.13 10.51
C LEU A 342 0.67 -6.07 10.84
N ILE A 343 1.23 -6.76 9.85
CA ILE A 343 2.40 -7.63 10.02
C ILE A 343 3.57 -6.83 10.59
N SER A 344 3.82 -5.63 10.08
CA SER A 344 4.90 -4.79 10.61
C SER A 344 4.67 -4.41 12.09
N PHE A 345 3.43 -4.14 12.49
CA PHE A 345 3.10 -3.96 13.92
C PHE A 345 3.34 -5.23 14.74
N ILE A 346 2.92 -6.40 14.25
CA ILE A 346 3.12 -7.69 14.92
C ILE A 346 4.63 -7.93 15.14
N ILE A 347 5.42 -7.80 14.08
CA ILE A 347 6.87 -8.03 14.13
C ILE A 347 7.56 -7.04 15.08
N CYS A 348 7.27 -5.73 14.96
CA CYS A 348 7.92 -4.71 15.78
C CYS A 348 7.51 -4.78 17.25
N PHE A 349 6.25 -5.09 17.57
CA PHE A 349 5.78 -5.15 18.97
C PHE A 349 6.08 -6.48 19.66
N ASP A 350 6.30 -7.58 18.93
CA ASP A 350 6.65 -8.89 19.51
C ASP A 350 8.02 -8.86 20.19
N SER A 351 9.07 -8.47 19.46
CA SER A 351 10.42 -8.41 20.01
C SER A 351 11.28 -7.31 19.37
N PRO A 352 12.06 -6.54 20.17
CA PRO A 352 12.97 -5.51 19.65
C PRO A 352 14.04 -6.03 18.68
N GLN A 353 14.31 -7.34 18.66
CA GLN A 353 15.35 -7.95 17.82
C GLN A 353 15.02 -7.99 16.33
N TRP A 354 13.73 -7.91 15.97
CA TRP A 354 13.29 -8.03 14.58
C TRP A 354 13.46 -6.76 13.76
N TYR A 355 13.60 -5.62 14.44
CA TYR A 355 13.81 -4.33 13.80
C TYR A 355 15.26 -3.89 13.97
N ASP A 356 16.00 -3.91 12.86
CA ASP A 356 17.33 -3.29 12.78
C ASP A 356 17.25 -1.99 11.97
N ARG A 357 17.60 -0.87 12.61
CA ARG A 357 17.55 0.47 12.03
C ARG A 357 18.36 0.59 10.74
N ARG A 358 19.49 -0.13 10.65
CA ARG A 358 20.40 -0.05 9.50
C ARG A 358 19.80 -0.81 8.34
N ALA A 359 19.32 -2.03 8.56
CA ALA A 359 18.72 -2.86 7.52
C ALA A 359 17.47 -2.21 6.92
N TYR A 360 16.54 -1.75 7.74
CA TYR A 360 15.29 -1.15 7.26
C TYR A 360 15.47 0.29 6.76
N GLY A 361 16.41 1.05 7.32
CA GLY A 361 16.77 2.36 6.76
C GLY A 361 17.43 2.25 5.38
N LEU A 362 18.30 1.25 5.18
CA LEU A 362 18.85 0.90 3.87
C LEU A 362 17.75 0.53 2.88
N LEU A 363 16.83 -0.32 3.32
CA LEU A 363 15.72 -0.77 2.50
C LEU A 363 14.82 0.41 2.09
N LEU A 364 14.51 1.32 3.03
CA LEU A 364 13.71 2.51 2.77
C LEU A 364 14.39 3.45 1.75
N LEU A 365 15.71 3.66 1.88
CA LEU A 365 16.48 4.46 0.93
C LEU A 365 16.53 3.79 -0.46
N ALA A 366 16.72 2.47 -0.52
CA ALA A 366 16.71 1.70 -1.77
C ALA A 366 15.34 1.72 -2.47
N CYS A 367 14.27 1.69 -1.67
CA CYS A 367 12.88 1.72 -2.14
C CYS A 367 12.50 3.05 -2.79
N THR A 368 13.18 4.14 -2.45
CA THR A 368 12.85 5.48 -2.97
C THR A 368 13.08 5.62 -4.48
N PRO A 369 14.28 5.36 -5.05
CA PRO A 369 14.49 5.42 -6.50
C PRO A 369 13.69 4.36 -7.26
N VAL A 370 13.47 3.18 -6.66
CA VAL A 370 12.63 2.14 -7.26
C VAL A 370 11.16 2.59 -7.37
N ALA A 371 10.66 3.32 -6.37
CA ALA A 371 9.33 3.92 -6.41
C ALA A 371 9.23 4.95 -7.54
N CYS A 372 10.23 5.82 -7.70
CA CYS A 372 10.24 6.82 -8.77
C CYS A 372 10.26 6.18 -10.16
N TRP A 373 11.07 5.14 -10.37
CA TRP A 373 11.08 4.39 -11.63
C TRP A 373 9.72 3.75 -11.92
N LEU A 374 9.13 3.08 -10.94
CA LEU A 374 7.85 2.39 -11.13
C LEU A 374 6.72 3.37 -11.49
N ILE A 375 6.69 4.53 -10.85
CA ILE A 375 5.68 5.57 -11.13
C ILE A 375 5.87 6.13 -12.54
N SER A 376 7.12 6.28 -12.99
CA SER A 376 7.40 6.78 -14.34
C SER A 376 7.02 5.79 -15.44
N GLU A 377 7.29 4.49 -15.26
CA GLU A 377 6.94 3.49 -16.30
C GLU A 377 5.47 3.07 -16.25
N GLY A 378 4.81 3.24 -15.11
CA GLY A 378 3.39 2.93 -14.94
C GLY A 378 3.02 1.54 -15.47
N ALA A 379 2.08 1.51 -16.42
CA ALA A 379 1.47 0.27 -16.95
C ALA A 379 2.41 -0.62 -17.78
N ASP A 380 3.56 -0.14 -18.25
CA ASP A 380 4.50 -0.96 -19.03
C ASP A 380 5.18 -2.03 -18.18
N VAL A 381 5.17 -1.86 -16.86
CA VAL A 381 5.69 -2.84 -15.91
C VAL A 381 4.65 -3.92 -15.64
N ASN A 382 5.06 -5.19 -15.78
CA ASN A 382 4.20 -6.32 -15.42
C ASN A 382 3.60 -6.18 -14.01
N ILE A 383 2.30 -6.41 -13.90
CA ILE A 383 1.51 -6.25 -12.67
C ILE A 383 2.10 -6.97 -11.46
N SER A 384 2.59 -8.21 -11.64
CA SER A 384 3.19 -8.96 -10.53
C SER A 384 4.41 -8.22 -9.96
N LYS A 385 5.18 -7.55 -10.83
CA LYS A 385 6.31 -6.70 -10.41
C LYS A 385 5.80 -5.43 -9.73
N GLN A 386 4.79 -4.76 -10.27
CA GLN A 386 4.21 -3.56 -9.65
C GLN A 386 3.74 -3.85 -8.22
N VAL A 387 2.91 -4.90 -8.05
CA VAL A 387 2.38 -5.33 -6.75
C VAL A 387 3.52 -5.66 -5.78
N ALA A 388 4.52 -6.44 -6.23
CA ALA A 388 5.66 -6.81 -5.39
C ALA A 388 6.50 -5.60 -4.94
N ILE A 389 6.73 -4.65 -5.85
CA ILE A 389 7.52 -3.45 -5.58
C ILE A 389 6.76 -2.52 -4.62
N TYR A 390 5.50 -2.18 -4.91
CA TYR A 390 4.68 -1.34 -4.01
C TYR A 390 4.51 -1.96 -2.62
N ALA A 391 4.28 -3.28 -2.55
CA ALA A 391 4.24 -4.02 -1.29
C ALA A 391 5.56 -3.92 -0.50
N THR A 392 6.70 -4.05 -1.20
CA THR A 392 8.03 -3.95 -0.58
C THR A 392 8.30 -2.55 -0.03
N ILE A 393 7.98 -1.51 -0.82
CA ILE A 393 8.15 -0.11 -0.43
C ILE A 393 7.28 0.21 0.79
N LEU A 394 6.00 -0.18 0.76
CA LEU A 394 5.09 -0.01 1.89
C LEU A 394 5.60 -0.72 3.14
N PHE A 395 6.02 -1.98 3.01
CA PHE A 395 6.53 -2.75 4.14
C PHE A 395 7.80 -2.12 4.72
N ALA A 396 8.71 -1.62 3.89
CA ALA A 396 9.91 -0.89 4.34
C ALA A 396 9.57 0.39 5.13
N CYS A 397 8.62 1.18 4.62
CA CYS A 397 8.11 2.38 5.29
C CYS A 397 7.49 2.02 6.65
N CYS A 398 6.59 1.04 6.67
CA CYS A 398 5.88 0.62 7.88
C CYS A 398 6.83 0.03 8.93
N MET A 399 7.74 -0.87 8.54
CA MET A 399 8.74 -1.45 9.44
C MET A 399 9.63 -0.38 10.08
N THR A 400 10.04 0.62 9.29
CA THR A 400 10.86 1.72 9.79
C THR A 400 10.08 2.60 10.77
N CYS A 401 8.88 3.04 10.40
CA CYS A 401 8.06 3.88 11.27
C CYS A 401 7.63 3.15 12.56
N HIS A 402 7.16 1.91 12.46
CA HIS A 402 6.72 1.12 13.62
C HIS A 402 7.88 0.68 14.49
N GLY A 403 9.02 0.32 13.91
CA GLY A 403 10.24 -0.04 14.64
C GLY A 403 10.76 1.12 15.51
N GLU A 404 10.78 2.33 14.95
CA GLU A 404 11.13 3.54 15.72
C GLU A 404 10.09 3.91 16.76
N LEU A 405 8.81 3.77 16.43
CA LEU A 405 7.70 4.01 17.36
C LEU A 405 7.80 3.10 18.59
N VAL A 406 8.06 1.80 18.40
CA VAL A 406 8.26 0.83 19.48
C VAL A 406 9.54 1.13 20.27
N SER A 407 10.61 1.54 19.59
CA SER A 407 11.87 1.92 20.24
C SER A 407 11.70 3.10 21.21
N CYS A 408 10.75 4.00 20.93
CA CYS A 408 10.42 5.15 21.78
C CYS A 408 9.25 4.90 22.75
N LYS A 409 8.77 3.67 22.94
CA LYS A 409 7.59 3.41 23.79
C LYS A 409 7.83 3.85 25.24
N PRO A 410 6.83 4.46 25.90
CA PRO A 410 6.98 4.95 27.27
C PRO A 410 6.81 3.82 28.31
N HIS A 411 7.07 4.15 29.57
CA HIS A 411 6.73 3.30 30.70
C HIS A 411 5.23 2.94 30.70
N ALA A 412 4.87 1.74 31.18
CA ALA A 412 3.51 1.20 31.16
C ALA A 412 2.45 2.12 31.83
N ARG A 413 2.88 3.03 32.70
CA ARG A 413 2.02 4.08 33.29
C ARG A 413 1.36 4.98 32.23
N TYR A 414 2.04 5.25 31.11
CA TYR A 414 1.57 6.11 30.02
C TYR A 414 1.10 5.30 28.79
N LEU A 415 0.85 4.00 28.95
CA LEU A 415 0.44 3.08 27.88
C LEU A 415 -0.77 3.59 27.08
N THR A 416 -1.83 4.03 27.77
CA THR A 416 -3.05 4.48 27.10
C THR A 416 -2.84 5.80 26.35
N LEU A 417 -2.00 6.71 26.85
CA LEU A 417 -1.63 7.94 26.14
C LEU A 417 -0.85 7.63 24.86
N PHE A 418 0.07 6.66 24.93
CA PHE A 418 0.81 6.20 23.77
C PHE A 418 -0.12 5.66 22.69
N TYR A 419 -1.08 4.81 23.04
CA TYR A 419 -2.07 4.32 22.10
C TYR A 419 -2.95 5.42 21.49
N VAL A 420 -3.41 6.38 22.29
CA VAL A 420 -4.16 7.55 21.78
C VAL A 420 -3.37 8.29 20.71
N LEU A 421 -2.08 8.53 20.93
CA LEU A 421 -1.22 9.23 19.96
C LEU A 421 -0.95 8.39 18.70
N ILE A 422 -0.83 7.06 18.83
CA ILE A 422 -0.75 6.17 17.67
C ILE A 422 -2.03 6.25 16.84
N SER A 423 -3.20 6.10 17.48
CA SER A 423 -4.48 6.21 16.77
C SER A 423 -4.73 7.60 16.18
N ALA A 424 -4.25 8.65 16.86
CA ALA A 424 -4.35 10.02 16.38
C ALA A 424 -3.47 10.23 15.15
N GLY A 425 -2.25 9.70 15.14
CA GLY A 425 -1.39 9.72 13.97
C GLY A 425 -2.03 8.95 12.82
N GLY A 426 -2.56 7.75 13.10
CA GLY A 426 -3.31 6.96 12.12
C GLY A 426 -4.44 7.74 11.45
N ALA A 427 -5.29 8.40 12.25
CA ALA A 427 -6.38 9.24 11.76
C ALA A 427 -5.88 10.48 11.00
N LEU A 428 -4.79 11.13 11.42
CA LEU A 428 -4.19 12.25 10.68
C LEU A 428 -3.68 11.82 9.30
N GLY A 429 -3.05 10.66 9.20
CA GLY A 429 -2.65 10.08 7.91
C GLY A 429 -3.86 9.80 7.01
N GLY A 430 -4.95 9.28 7.59
CA GLY A 430 -6.23 9.08 6.91
C GLY A 430 -6.85 10.38 6.39
N VAL A 431 -6.94 11.40 7.25
CA VAL A 431 -7.47 12.74 6.89
C VAL A 431 -6.63 13.35 5.77
N PHE A 432 -5.31 13.20 5.81
CA PHE A 432 -4.45 13.69 4.75
C PHE A 432 -4.78 13.05 3.39
N VAL A 433 -4.87 11.72 3.33
CA VAL A 433 -5.09 11.02 2.05
C VAL A 433 -6.54 11.11 1.56
N ALA A 434 -7.53 11.00 2.45
CA ALA A 434 -8.94 10.94 2.06
C ALA A 434 -9.61 12.32 1.91
N ILE A 435 -9.06 13.37 2.53
CA ILE A 435 -9.64 14.72 2.49
C ILE A 435 -8.63 15.71 1.92
N VAL A 436 -7.50 15.93 2.59
CA VAL A 436 -6.60 17.03 2.22
C VAL A 436 -6.12 16.87 0.78
N ALA A 437 -5.55 15.70 0.44
CA ALA A 437 -4.94 15.47 -0.86
C ALA A 437 -5.91 15.63 -2.06
N PRO A 438 -7.12 15.06 -2.07
CA PRO A 438 -8.10 15.28 -3.13
C PRO A 438 -8.53 16.74 -3.32
N TYR A 439 -8.60 17.53 -2.24
CA TYR A 439 -9.00 18.94 -2.32
C TYR A 439 -7.84 19.89 -2.64
N THR A 440 -6.59 19.53 -2.32
CA THR A 440 -5.42 20.38 -2.61
C THR A 440 -4.73 20.04 -3.92
N PHE A 441 -4.77 18.78 -4.36
CA PHE A 441 -4.01 18.33 -5.51
C PHE A 441 -4.88 17.75 -6.62
N HIS A 442 -4.57 18.11 -7.86
CA HIS A 442 -5.26 17.59 -9.04
C HIS A 442 -4.81 16.17 -9.45
N GLY A 443 -3.75 15.63 -8.84
CA GLY A 443 -3.23 14.27 -9.08
C GLY A 443 -3.00 13.49 -7.77
N TYR A 444 -2.48 12.27 -7.84
CA TYR A 444 -2.23 11.37 -6.69
C TYR A 444 -0.90 11.65 -5.98
N TRP A 445 -0.78 12.85 -5.41
CA TRP A 445 0.46 13.33 -4.77
C TRP A 445 0.73 12.75 -3.38
N GLU A 446 -0.29 12.16 -2.75
CA GLU A 446 -0.19 11.60 -1.41
C GLU A 446 0.87 10.50 -1.27
N TYR A 447 1.13 9.72 -2.34
CA TYR A 447 2.14 8.66 -2.33
C TYR A 447 3.56 9.24 -2.23
N HIS A 448 3.84 10.22 -3.08
CA HIS A 448 5.12 10.94 -3.12
C HIS A 448 5.40 11.64 -1.78
N ILE A 449 4.40 12.39 -1.28
CA ILE A 449 4.51 13.12 -0.03
C ILE A 449 4.68 12.17 1.15
N GLY A 450 3.91 11.06 1.17
CA GLY A 450 4.00 10.04 2.21
C GLY A 450 5.39 9.41 2.29
N LEU A 451 5.98 9.07 1.13
CA LEU A 451 7.30 8.43 1.07
C LEU A 451 8.40 9.36 1.59
N VAL A 452 8.39 10.62 1.15
CA VAL A 452 9.32 11.65 1.66
C VAL A 452 9.10 11.88 3.15
N ALA A 453 7.84 11.96 3.61
CA ALA A 453 7.52 12.13 5.02
C ALA A 453 8.03 10.96 5.89
N CYS A 454 7.92 9.71 5.42
CA CYS A 454 8.51 8.55 6.08
C CYS A 454 10.02 8.68 6.26
N CYS A 455 10.75 9.10 5.22
CA CYS A 455 12.18 9.35 5.29
C CYS A 455 12.53 10.46 6.30
N VAL A 456 11.84 11.59 6.24
CA VAL A 456 12.08 12.75 7.11
C VAL A 456 11.76 12.44 8.57
N VAL A 457 10.60 11.84 8.86
CA VAL A 457 10.21 11.55 10.24
C VAL A 457 11.08 10.45 10.86
N THR A 458 11.52 9.47 10.07
CA THR A 458 12.52 8.49 10.52
C THR A 458 13.84 9.18 10.90
N LEU A 459 14.32 10.10 10.06
CA LEU A 459 15.52 10.88 10.36
C LEU A 459 15.37 11.68 11.66
N LEU A 460 14.21 12.33 11.86
CA LEU A 460 13.90 13.03 13.11
C LEU A 460 13.87 12.09 14.32
N ALA A 461 13.33 10.87 14.17
CA ALA A 461 13.32 9.86 15.22
C ALA A 461 14.74 9.48 15.66
N TRP A 462 15.61 9.24 14.68
CA TRP A 462 17.00 8.88 14.91
C TRP A 462 17.78 10.03 15.57
N CYS A 463 17.50 11.27 15.16
CA CYS A 463 18.05 12.48 15.78
C CYS A 463 17.63 12.60 17.24
N ALA A 464 16.34 12.44 17.54
CA ALA A 464 15.80 12.52 18.88
C ALA A 464 16.38 11.45 19.83
N GLN A 465 16.64 10.25 19.31
CA GLN A 465 17.17 9.12 20.09
C GLN A 465 18.69 9.13 20.26
N ARG A 466 19.41 10.10 19.68
CA ARG A 466 20.87 10.27 19.81
C ARG A 466 21.66 8.99 19.52
N ILE A 467 21.26 8.23 18.49
CA ILE A 467 21.88 6.97 18.07
C ILE A 467 23.42 7.13 17.85
N TRP A 468 23.83 8.36 17.53
CA TRP A 468 25.19 8.84 17.25
C TRP A 468 26.15 8.89 18.44
N LEU A 469 25.69 8.62 19.67
CA LEU A 469 26.57 8.59 20.85
C LEU A 469 27.48 7.33 20.90
N ARG A 470 27.40 6.44 19.91
CA ARG A 470 28.42 5.41 19.65
C ARG A 470 29.47 5.97 18.68
N THR A 471 30.74 5.99 19.09
CA THR A 471 31.85 6.52 18.29
C THR A 471 32.01 5.75 16.97
N PRO A 472 31.88 6.39 15.80
CA PRO A 472 32.17 5.75 14.52
C PRO A 472 33.67 5.45 14.40
N SER A 473 34.02 4.31 13.80
CA SER A 473 35.42 3.95 13.58
C SER A 473 36.08 4.92 12.58
N PRO A 474 37.39 5.17 12.67
CA PRO A 474 38.11 6.00 11.69
C PRO A 474 37.99 5.50 10.24
N GLY A 475 37.68 4.21 10.05
CA GLY A 475 37.37 3.64 8.75
C GLY A 475 36.14 4.27 8.13
N PHE A 476 35.05 4.42 8.90
CA PHE A 476 33.79 5.01 8.43
C PHE A 476 33.99 6.36 7.72
N TRP A 477 34.85 7.23 8.27
CA TRP A 477 35.12 8.55 7.71
C TRP A 477 35.95 8.52 6.42
N ILE A 478 36.96 7.66 6.35
CA ILE A 478 37.75 7.47 5.13
C ILE A 478 36.82 6.97 4.01
N TRP A 479 35.94 6.01 4.33
CA TRP A 479 34.99 5.44 3.39
C TRP A 479 33.92 6.42 2.90
N ALA A 480 33.33 7.23 3.80
CA ALA A 480 32.34 8.26 3.44
C ALA A 480 32.90 9.24 2.40
N LEU A 481 34.17 9.59 2.57
CA LEU A 481 34.87 10.59 1.77
C LEU A 481 35.26 10.05 0.38
N ILE A 482 35.65 8.79 0.30
CA ILE A 482 35.90 8.07 -0.98
C ILE A 482 34.62 7.86 -1.77
N THR A 483 33.53 7.52 -1.08
CA THR A 483 32.21 7.39 -1.69
C THR A 483 31.74 8.72 -2.28
N ALA A 484 31.84 9.81 -1.54
CA ALA A 484 31.47 11.14 -2.03
C ALA A 484 32.29 11.57 -3.25
N ALA A 485 33.61 11.30 -3.25
CA ALA A 485 34.48 11.59 -4.38
C ALA A 485 34.13 10.76 -5.64
N ASN A 486 33.79 9.48 -5.45
CA ASN A 486 33.39 8.59 -6.55
C ASN A 486 32.05 8.99 -7.17
N VAL A 487 31.05 9.37 -6.35
CA VAL A 487 29.77 9.91 -6.83
C VAL A 487 29.98 11.17 -7.67
N ALA A 488 30.80 12.11 -7.19
CA ALA A 488 31.11 13.34 -7.91
C ALA A 488 31.81 13.07 -9.25
N LEU A 489 32.73 12.11 -9.28
CA LEU A 489 33.48 11.74 -10.49
C LEU A 489 32.58 11.10 -11.57
N VAL A 490 31.70 10.17 -11.18
CA VAL A 490 30.76 9.53 -12.11
C VAL A 490 29.75 10.54 -12.66
N ALA A 491 29.23 11.42 -11.79
CA ALA A 491 28.35 12.50 -12.22
C ALA A 491 29.02 13.46 -13.23
N TYR A 492 30.31 13.75 -13.07
CA TYR A 492 31.01 14.68 -13.96
C TYR A 492 31.40 14.06 -15.32
N TYR A 493 31.95 12.85 -15.35
CA TYR A 493 32.55 12.29 -16.57
C TYR A 493 31.66 11.34 -17.38
N VAL A 494 30.61 10.78 -16.77
CA VAL A 494 29.69 9.85 -17.44
C VAL A 494 28.37 10.54 -17.73
N TYR A 495 27.87 11.33 -16.77
CA TYR A 495 26.51 11.83 -16.82
C TYR A 495 26.36 13.17 -17.54
N LEU A 496 27.14 14.21 -17.21
CA LEU A 496 27.08 15.50 -17.91
C LEU A 496 27.22 15.41 -19.45
N PRO A 497 28.04 14.48 -20.02
CA PRO A 497 28.11 14.31 -21.47
C PRO A 497 26.98 13.47 -22.11
N LEU A 498 26.13 12.79 -21.30
CA LEU A 498 25.05 11.90 -21.75
C LEU A 498 23.64 12.42 -21.42
N ASP A 499 23.51 13.58 -20.77
CA ASP A 499 22.25 14.19 -20.28
C ASP A 499 21.22 14.46 -21.41
N ASP A 500 21.67 14.58 -22.66
CA ASP A 500 20.79 14.73 -23.83
C ASP A 500 20.22 13.38 -24.36
N VAL A 501 20.64 12.23 -23.81
CA VAL A 501 20.38 10.90 -24.39
C VAL A 501 19.85 9.87 -23.38
N LEU A 502 20.12 10.04 -22.09
CA LEU A 502 19.54 9.19 -21.04
C LEU A 502 18.17 9.75 -20.63
N ASN A 503 17.14 8.89 -20.63
CA ASN A 503 15.85 9.29 -20.09
C ASN A 503 15.96 9.42 -18.56
N ALA A 504 15.21 10.34 -17.95
CA ALA A 504 15.25 10.63 -16.51
C ALA A 504 15.07 9.39 -15.59
N THR A 505 14.42 8.34 -16.10
CA THR A 505 14.26 7.02 -15.49
C THR A 505 15.56 6.23 -15.39
N ASP A 506 16.33 6.14 -16.49
CA ASP A 506 17.61 5.43 -16.55
C ASP A 506 18.63 6.07 -15.61
N GLU A 507 18.60 7.40 -15.51
CA GLU A 507 19.43 8.18 -14.59
C GLU A 507 19.11 7.84 -13.13
N THR A 508 17.82 7.82 -12.78
CA THR A 508 17.36 7.59 -11.40
C THR A 508 17.72 6.18 -10.92
N ILE A 509 17.61 5.17 -11.80
CA ILE A 509 18.02 3.79 -11.49
C ILE A 509 19.53 3.70 -11.36
N ALA A 510 20.29 4.25 -12.31
CA ALA A 510 21.75 4.22 -12.30
C ALA A 510 22.33 4.85 -11.02
N PHE A 511 21.87 6.05 -10.66
CA PHE A 511 22.32 6.77 -9.47
C PHE A 511 21.77 6.17 -8.17
N GLY A 512 20.56 5.59 -8.19
CA GLY A 512 19.98 4.87 -7.06
C GLY A 512 20.76 3.60 -6.72
N VAL A 513 21.08 2.77 -7.72
CA VAL A 513 21.90 1.55 -7.59
C VAL A 513 23.32 1.91 -7.17
N TYR A 514 23.90 2.94 -7.78
CA TYR A 514 25.23 3.43 -7.44
C TYR A 514 25.30 3.97 -6.00
N GLY A 515 24.35 4.82 -5.60
CA GLY A 515 24.23 5.35 -4.23
C GLY A 515 23.98 4.25 -3.20
N LEU A 516 23.17 3.24 -3.52
CA LEU A 516 22.91 2.08 -2.67
C LEU A 516 24.17 1.24 -2.43
N LEU A 517 24.94 0.92 -3.49
CA LEU A 517 26.17 0.13 -3.38
C LEU A 517 27.27 0.86 -2.60
N GLN A 518 27.37 2.17 -2.79
CA GLN A 518 28.29 3.03 -2.05
C GLN A 518 27.91 3.13 -0.56
N PHE A 519 26.61 3.23 -0.26
CA PHE A 519 26.09 3.25 1.11
C PHE A 519 26.17 1.88 1.80
N VAL A 520 26.05 0.77 1.06
CA VAL A 520 26.34 -0.60 1.54
C VAL A 520 27.82 -0.76 1.91
N GLY A 521 28.76 -0.17 1.16
CA GLY A 521 30.18 -0.12 1.51
C GLY A 521 30.46 0.62 2.83
N LEU A 522 29.75 1.72 3.07
CA LEU A 522 29.76 2.48 4.33
C LEU A 522 29.25 1.69 5.55
N ILE A 523 28.30 0.79 5.34
CA ILE A 523 27.68 -0.02 6.40
C ILE A 523 28.45 -1.30 6.66
N MET A 524 28.94 -1.99 5.63
CA MET A 524 29.82 -3.15 5.79
C MET A 524 31.10 -2.79 6.55
N THR A 525 31.54 -1.53 6.42
CA THR A 525 32.68 -0.98 7.16
C THR A 525 32.33 -0.32 8.51
N GLY A 526 31.05 -0.29 8.89
CA GLY A 526 30.59 0.15 10.21
C GLY A 526 30.17 -0.99 11.15
N VAL A 527 29.94 -2.20 10.61
CA VAL A 527 29.27 -3.30 11.33
C VAL A 527 30.22 -4.43 11.77
N LEU A 528 31.30 -4.73 11.04
CA LEU A 528 32.06 -5.97 11.25
C LEU A 528 33.45 -5.74 11.83
N GLU A 529 33.55 -5.54 13.15
CA GLU A 529 34.78 -5.32 13.93
C GLU A 529 35.93 -6.32 13.69
N GLN A 530 35.74 -7.45 12.99
CA GLN A 530 36.75 -8.52 12.92
C GLN A 530 37.12 -9.09 11.52
N ARG A 531 36.51 -8.68 10.39
CA ARG A 531 36.81 -9.29 9.06
C ARG A 531 36.98 -8.31 7.90
N TRP A 532 37.69 -7.22 8.15
CA TRP A 532 37.80 -6.05 7.28
C TRP A 532 38.53 -6.28 5.93
N LYS A 533 39.55 -7.12 5.86
CA LYS A 533 40.43 -7.22 4.67
C LYS A 533 39.77 -7.88 3.45
N ALA A 534 39.00 -8.95 3.66
CA ALA A 534 38.32 -9.67 2.58
C ALA A 534 37.14 -8.87 2.00
N LEU A 535 36.46 -8.09 2.85
CA LEU A 535 35.33 -7.25 2.46
C LEU A 535 35.77 -6.01 1.67
N ILE A 536 36.92 -5.43 2.04
CA ILE A 536 37.56 -4.36 1.25
C ILE A 536 37.97 -4.87 -0.13
N ALA A 537 38.55 -6.07 -0.22
CA ALA A 537 38.88 -6.67 -1.51
C ALA A 537 37.63 -6.93 -2.36
N LEU A 538 36.58 -7.49 -1.77
CA LEU A 538 35.31 -7.75 -2.44
C LEU A 538 34.63 -6.47 -2.95
N TRP A 539 34.59 -5.41 -2.14
CA TRP A 539 34.02 -4.12 -2.54
C TRP A 539 34.85 -3.43 -3.61
N SER A 540 36.18 -3.42 -3.51
CA SER A 540 37.05 -2.86 -4.55
C SER A 540 36.88 -3.59 -5.88
N ILE A 541 36.70 -4.91 -5.83
CA ILE A 541 36.36 -5.73 -7.01
C ILE A 541 34.97 -5.34 -7.54
N LEU A 542 33.94 -5.27 -6.70
CA LEU A 542 32.59 -4.91 -7.12
C LEU A 542 32.50 -3.50 -7.71
N SER A 543 33.16 -2.51 -7.08
CA SER A 543 33.21 -1.13 -7.57
C SER A 543 33.98 -1.01 -8.89
N ALA A 544 35.09 -1.74 -9.04
CA ALA A 544 35.84 -1.78 -10.29
C ALA A 544 35.06 -2.48 -11.41
N VAL A 545 34.39 -3.60 -11.11
CA VAL A 545 33.51 -4.32 -12.04
C VAL A 545 32.34 -3.45 -12.49
N LEU A 546 31.72 -2.69 -11.58
CA LEU A 546 30.60 -1.81 -11.92
C LEU A 546 31.05 -0.62 -12.77
N CYS A 547 32.17 0.03 -12.42
CA CYS A 547 32.74 1.09 -13.25
C CYS A 547 33.11 0.56 -14.65
N ALA A 548 33.69 -0.65 -14.73
CA ALA A 548 34.00 -1.30 -16.00
C ALA A 548 32.72 -1.65 -16.79
N TRP A 549 31.65 -2.07 -16.12
CA TRP A 549 30.35 -2.33 -16.74
C TRP A 549 29.69 -1.05 -17.25
N PHE A 550 29.69 0.04 -16.48
CA PHE A 550 29.19 1.36 -16.90
C PHE A 550 29.97 1.92 -18.10
N ILE A 551 31.30 1.79 -18.08
CA ILE A 551 32.14 2.13 -19.23
C ILE A 551 31.78 1.25 -20.42
N GLY A 552 31.68 -0.07 -20.23
CA GLY A 552 31.35 -1.03 -21.29
C GLY A 552 30.00 -0.74 -21.94
N TYR A 553 28.96 -0.56 -21.12
CA TYR A 553 27.62 -0.19 -21.55
C TYR A 553 27.61 1.16 -22.27
N GLY A 554 28.23 2.19 -21.69
CA GLY A 554 28.34 3.51 -22.32
C GLY A 554 29.11 3.47 -23.64
N THR A 555 30.18 2.67 -23.75
CA THR A 555 30.93 2.51 -25.02
C THR A 555 30.21 1.66 -26.05
N TRP A 556 29.35 0.73 -25.63
CA TRP A 556 28.57 -0.12 -26.51
C TRP A 556 27.37 0.65 -27.08
N GLN A 557 26.66 1.39 -26.22
CA GLN A 557 25.49 2.16 -26.60
C GLN A 557 25.86 3.50 -27.26
N PHE A 558 26.98 4.12 -26.87
CA PHE A 558 27.38 5.48 -27.29
C PHE A 558 28.85 5.54 -27.74
N ALA A 559 29.24 4.65 -28.66
CA ALA A 559 30.62 4.42 -29.10
C ALA A 559 31.38 5.68 -29.60
N GLY A 560 30.67 6.72 -30.03
CA GLY A 560 31.24 7.95 -30.58
C GLY A 560 31.55 9.07 -29.57
N MET A 561 30.99 9.03 -28.35
CA MET A 561 31.09 10.17 -27.40
C MET A 561 32.13 9.97 -26.29
N ILE A 562 32.51 8.73 -25.96
CA ILE A 562 33.49 8.47 -24.90
C ILE A 562 34.91 8.50 -25.48
N SER A 563 35.56 9.66 -25.40
CA SER A 563 36.93 9.84 -25.86
C SER A 563 37.92 8.92 -25.10
N THR A 564 39.03 8.56 -25.75
CA THR A 564 40.08 7.71 -25.15
C THR A 564 40.65 8.31 -23.86
N THR A 565 40.70 9.65 -23.79
CA THR A 565 41.14 10.41 -22.61
C THR A 565 40.17 10.24 -21.44
N ILE A 566 38.85 10.35 -21.68
CA ILE A 566 37.82 10.16 -20.65
C ILE A 566 37.85 8.72 -20.11
N ARG A 567 37.96 7.74 -21.01
CA ARG A 567 38.14 6.31 -20.64
C ARG A 567 39.33 6.11 -19.70
N THR A 568 40.46 6.75 -20.00
CA THR A 568 41.69 6.65 -19.21
C THR A 568 41.54 7.28 -17.83
N VAL A 569 40.88 8.43 -17.72
CA VAL A 569 40.65 9.13 -16.44
C VAL A 569 39.70 8.35 -15.53
N ILE A 570 38.62 7.77 -16.06
CA ILE A 570 37.67 6.97 -15.25
C ILE A 570 38.34 5.67 -14.77
N ILE A 571 39.06 4.96 -15.65
CA ILE A 571 39.81 3.75 -15.29
C ILE A 571 40.87 4.07 -14.24
N ALA A 572 41.64 5.14 -14.42
CA ALA A 572 42.64 5.58 -13.46
C ALA A 572 42.00 5.92 -12.10
N SER A 573 40.87 6.61 -12.09
CA SER A 573 40.20 7.02 -10.84
C SER A 573 39.55 5.85 -10.08
N ALA A 574 39.01 4.86 -10.80
CA ALA A 574 38.47 3.61 -10.25
C ALA A 574 39.55 2.73 -9.61
N ILE A 575 40.81 2.86 -10.05
CA ILE A 575 41.97 2.13 -9.52
C ILE A 575 42.68 2.92 -8.42
N VAL A 576 42.89 4.23 -8.63
CA VAL A 576 43.65 5.10 -7.73
C VAL A 576 42.88 5.39 -6.45
N SER A 577 41.56 5.58 -6.50
CA SER A 577 40.77 5.91 -5.31
C SER A 577 40.78 4.78 -4.25
N PRO A 578 40.58 3.49 -4.59
CA PRO A 578 40.71 2.38 -3.64
C PRO A 578 42.14 2.15 -3.15
N LEU A 579 43.16 2.43 -3.97
CA LEU A 579 44.57 2.30 -3.58
C LEU A 579 44.98 3.38 -2.58
N VAL A 580 44.62 4.64 -2.83
CA VAL A 580 44.85 5.77 -1.93
C VAL A 580 44.07 5.58 -0.62
N ALA A 581 42.83 5.11 -0.69
CA ALA A 581 42.04 4.70 0.47
C ALA A 581 42.76 3.67 1.35
N SER A 582 43.25 2.60 0.72
CA SER A 582 43.95 1.49 1.38
C SER A 582 45.28 1.94 2.00
N ALA A 583 46.02 2.82 1.31
CA ALA A 583 47.25 3.42 1.81
C ALA A 583 47.00 4.36 3.00
N CYS A 584 45.97 5.20 2.93
CA CYS A 584 45.54 6.08 4.02
C CYS A 584 45.10 5.30 5.27
N LEU A 585 44.36 4.20 5.08
CA LEU A 585 43.97 3.27 6.14
C LEU A 585 45.18 2.58 6.78
N TRP A 586 46.14 2.11 5.98
CA TRP A 586 47.36 1.48 6.46
C TRP A 586 48.26 2.44 7.24
N CYS A 587 48.49 3.64 6.70
CA CYS A 587 49.22 4.72 7.40
C CYS A 587 48.52 5.12 8.69
N SER A 588 47.18 5.24 8.68
CA SER A 588 46.42 5.54 9.88
C SER A 588 46.57 4.47 10.96
N GLN A 589 46.70 3.18 10.60
CA GLN A 589 46.90 2.09 11.57
C GLN A 589 48.32 2.10 12.17
N LYS A 590 49.36 2.32 11.35
CA LYS A 590 50.74 2.44 11.84
C LYS A 590 50.95 3.68 12.71
N ILE A 591 50.33 4.81 12.38
CA ILE A 591 50.39 6.02 13.20
C ILE A 591 49.64 5.80 14.53
N ASN A 592 48.50 5.09 14.52
CA ASN A 592 47.75 4.76 15.73
C ASN A 592 48.51 3.85 16.69
N GLN A 593 49.34 2.93 16.19
CA GLN A 593 50.22 2.09 17.01
C GLN A 593 51.40 2.86 17.62
N ARG A 594 51.86 3.94 16.96
CA ARG A 594 53.09 4.63 17.33
C ARG A 594 52.85 5.92 18.11
N TRP A 595 51.68 6.57 17.95
CA TRP A 595 51.31 7.84 18.61
C TRP A 595 49.81 7.86 18.97
N PRO A 596 49.36 7.13 20.01
CA PRO A 596 47.95 6.99 20.37
C PRO A 596 47.29 8.28 20.92
N HIS A 597 48.07 9.26 21.37
CA HIS A 597 47.58 10.47 22.06
C HIS A 597 47.51 11.74 21.21
N ALA A 598 47.79 11.67 19.90
CA ALA A 598 47.82 12.85 19.02
C ALA A 598 46.80 12.77 17.86
N PRO A 599 45.48 12.75 18.14
CA PRO A 599 44.45 12.60 17.12
C PRO A 599 44.42 13.79 16.13
N CYS A 600 44.80 14.99 16.55
CA CYS A 600 44.79 16.18 15.69
C CYS A 600 45.81 16.10 14.55
N LEU A 601 47.02 15.60 14.80
CA LEU A 601 48.07 15.44 13.79
C LEU A 601 47.67 14.42 12.72
N ARG A 602 46.95 13.38 13.15
CA ARG A 602 46.40 12.31 12.30
C ARG A 602 45.38 12.84 11.27
N TYR A 603 44.40 13.63 11.71
CA TYR A 603 43.39 14.19 10.81
C TYR A 603 43.95 15.29 9.90
N TYR A 604 44.94 16.03 10.38
CA TYR A 604 45.61 17.07 9.61
C TYR A 604 46.40 16.49 8.43
N LEU A 605 47.15 15.40 8.63
CA LEU A 605 47.90 14.71 7.58
C LEU A 605 47.01 14.02 6.53
N LEU A 606 45.92 13.37 6.97
CA LEU A 606 44.94 12.75 6.06
C LEU A 606 44.17 13.79 5.24
N GLY A 607 43.77 14.89 5.87
CA GLY A 607 43.10 16.01 5.20
C GLY A 607 44.01 16.73 4.20
N THR A 608 45.28 16.96 4.54
CA THR A 608 46.24 17.60 3.62
C THR A 608 46.60 16.71 2.45
N LEU A 609 46.76 15.39 2.64
CA LEU A 609 47.02 14.45 1.55
C LEU A 609 45.83 14.35 0.59
N TYR A 610 44.61 14.34 1.12
CA TYR A 610 43.39 14.35 0.31
C TYR A 610 43.22 15.67 -0.45
N SER A 611 43.40 16.81 0.22
CA SER A 611 43.34 18.12 -0.44
C SER A 611 44.40 18.25 -1.52
N LEU A 612 45.61 17.70 -1.34
CA LEU A 612 46.66 17.69 -2.36
C LEU A 612 46.23 16.90 -3.60
N VAL A 613 45.64 15.71 -3.42
CA VAL A 613 45.14 14.88 -4.53
C VAL A 613 43.95 15.56 -5.24
N ALA A 614 43.02 16.14 -4.47
CA ALA A 614 41.89 16.88 -5.02
C ALA A 614 42.33 18.15 -5.78
N SER A 615 43.34 18.87 -5.29
CA SER A 615 43.91 20.05 -5.96
C SER A 615 44.69 19.70 -7.22
N VAL A 616 45.40 18.57 -7.25
CA VAL A 616 46.04 18.05 -8.48
C VAL A 616 44.98 17.66 -9.52
N PHE A 617 43.85 17.09 -9.08
CA PHE A 617 42.71 16.81 -9.96
C PHE A 617 42.02 18.08 -10.46
N ALA A 618 41.84 19.09 -9.60
CA ALA A 618 41.25 20.37 -9.98
C ALA A 618 42.14 21.16 -10.96
N GLY A 619 43.47 21.09 -10.81
CA GLY A 619 44.42 21.74 -11.72
C GLY A 619 44.52 21.12 -13.12
N LEU A 620 44.01 19.90 -13.31
CA LEU A 620 43.92 19.24 -14.62
C LEU A 620 42.67 19.65 -15.41
N LEU A 621 41.74 20.39 -14.79
CA LEU A 621 40.48 20.84 -15.36
C LEU A 621 40.54 22.37 -15.58
N HIS A 622 40.78 22.82 -16.81
CA HIS A 622 40.70 24.25 -17.17
C HIS A 622 39.22 24.67 -17.29
N PHE A 623 38.78 25.69 -16.54
CA PHE A 623 37.36 26.11 -16.44
C PHE A 623 37.12 27.51 -17.02
N ASP A 624 36.03 27.71 -17.79
CA ASP A 624 35.69 29.00 -18.43
C ASP A 624 34.18 29.35 -18.54
N LYS A 625 33.19 28.60 -17.99
CA LYS A 625 31.76 29.01 -18.07
C LYS A 625 30.87 28.55 -16.89
N ILE A 626 30.07 29.53 -16.39
CA ILE A 626 28.79 29.60 -15.63
C ILE A 626 28.30 28.42 -14.72
N GLU A 627 28.81 27.20 -14.82
CA GLU A 627 28.55 26.07 -13.90
C GLU A 627 29.32 26.19 -12.56
N ASP A 628 30.20 27.19 -12.45
CA ASP A 628 31.13 27.40 -11.34
C ASP A 628 30.47 27.75 -9.99
N TRP A 629 29.16 28.04 -9.96
CA TRP A 629 28.45 28.32 -8.72
C TRP A 629 28.23 27.08 -7.85
N GLN A 630 28.22 25.86 -8.42
CA GLN A 630 28.09 24.62 -7.63
C GLN A 630 29.39 24.26 -6.90
N ALA A 631 30.55 24.52 -7.54
CA ALA A 631 31.86 24.36 -6.92
C ALA A 631 32.10 25.43 -5.83
N VAL A 632 31.67 26.67 -6.07
CA VAL A 632 31.69 27.74 -5.06
C VAL A 632 30.72 27.44 -3.92
N SER A 633 29.53 26.89 -4.19
CA SER A 633 28.57 26.44 -3.17
C SER A 633 29.11 25.27 -2.35
N PHE A 634 29.78 24.30 -2.98
CA PHE A 634 30.43 23.19 -2.30
C PHE A 634 31.62 23.66 -1.45
N ALA A 635 32.46 24.56 -1.97
CA ALA A 635 33.59 25.14 -1.25
C ALA A 635 33.15 26.03 -0.08
N THR A 636 32.11 26.84 -0.25
CA THR A 636 31.54 27.68 0.82
C THR A 636 30.79 26.85 1.85
N THR A 637 30.09 25.79 1.47
CA THR A 637 29.42 24.85 2.40
C THR A 637 30.44 24.04 3.20
N THR A 638 31.52 23.58 2.54
CA THR A 638 32.63 22.89 3.21
C THR A 638 33.41 23.84 4.12
N GLY A 639 33.66 25.07 3.69
CA GLY A 639 34.30 26.12 4.49
C GLY A 639 33.45 26.54 5.70
N ALA A 640 32.14 26.69 5.53
CA ALA A 640 31.20 26.98 6.62
C ALA A 640 31.13 25.81 7.63
N ALA A 641 31.19 24.57 7.15
CA ALA A 641 31.19 23.38 8.00
C ALA A 641 32.50 23.24 8.82
N LEU A 642 33.65 23.62 8.24
CA LEU A 642 34.94 23.68 8.95
C LEU A 642 34.97 24.82 9.99
N LEU A 643 34.42 25.99 9.67
CA LEU A 643 34.29 27.12 10.59
C LEU A 643 33.30 26.85 11.73
N MET A 644 32.20 26.14 11.46
CA MET A 644 31.24 25.70 12.48
C MET A 644 31.82 24.62 13.40
N GLU A 645 32.62 23.68 12.88
CA GLU A 645 33.35 22.69 13.69
C GLU A 645 34.40 23.36 14.57
N TRP A 646 35.11 24.37 14.04
CA TRP A 646 36.09 25.15 14.80
C TRP A 646 35.44 25.99 15.92
N SER A 647 34.30 26.65 15.64
CA SER A 647 33.54 27.42 16.63
C SER A 647 32.81 26.54 17.65
N ALA A 648 32.34 25.35 17.27
CA ALA A 648 31.75 24.37 18.17
C ALA A 648 32.76 23.77 19.17
N ARG A 649 34.05 23.68 18.81
CA ARG A 649 35.14 23.29 19.72
C ARG A 649 35.47 24.36 20.75
N GLY A 650 35.33 25.64 20.40
CA GLY A 650 35.54 26.77 21.31
C GLY A 650 34.48 26.86 22.43
N PHE A 651 33.24 26.46 22.16
CA PHE A 651 32.12 26.57 23.11
C PHE A 651 31.91 25.35 24.04
N ARG A 652 32.50 24.18 23.76
CA ARG A 652 32.01 22.89 24.33
C ARG A 652 33.02 22.07 25.15
N GLY A 653 34.23 22.61 25.37
CA GLY A 653 35.27 21.99 26.20
C GLY A 653 36.01 20.83 25.50
N LYS A 654 37.27 20.61 25.89
CA LYS A 654 38.23 19.72 25.20
C LYS A 654 37.87 18.22 25.22
N ASP A 655 36.90 17.79 26.04
CA ASP A 655 36.65 16.38 26.35
C ASP A 655 35.36 15.79 25.75
N LYS A 656 34.66 16.47 24.84
CA LYS A 656 33.44 15.95 24.20
C LYS A 656 33.63 15.63 22.71
N ALA A 657 33.25 14.41 22.31
CA ALA A 657 33.37 13.86 20.95
C ALA A 657 32.51 14.60 19.90
N SER A 658 32.97 14.60 18.64
CA SER A 658 32.43 15.38 17.51
C SER A 658 31.05 14.92 17.00
N LEU A 659 30.38 15.83 16.28
CA LEU A 659 28.98 15.76 15.87
C LEU A 659 28.77 14.90 14.61
N GLY A 660 27.93 13.87 14.74
CA GLY A 660 27.39 13.02 13.69
C GLY A 660 26.49 13.70 12.64
N PHE A 661 26.67 15.00 12.36
CA PHE A 661 26.04 15.68 11.22
C PHE A 661 26.59 15.16 9.88
N TRP A 662 27.86 14.80 9.85
CA TRP A 662 28.56 14.31 8.65
C TRP A 662 28.19 12.88 8.22
N PHE A 663 27.56 12.07 9.09
CA PHE A 663 26.92 10.81 8.67
C PHE A 663 25.79 11.07 7.67
N TRP A 664 25.15 12.23 7.81
CA TRP A 664 23.93 12.59 7.10
C TRP A 664 24.16 13.44 5.88
N LEU A 665 25.32 14.07 5.72
CA LEU A 665 25.57 14.88 4.53
C LEU A 665 25.36 14.06 3.24
N PRO A 666 25.86 12.81 3.09
CA PRO A 666 25.59 12.01 1.88
C PRO A 666 24.12 11.61 1.73
N ALA A 667 23.43 11.28 2.83
CA ALA A 667 22.03 10.87 2.80
C ALA A 667 21.08 12.06 2.59
N ILE A 668 21.37 13.22 3.17
CA ILE A 668 20.67 14.49 2.96
C ILE A 668 20.93 14.98 1.54
N THR A 669 22.16 14.90 1.03
CA THR A 669 22.47 15.23 -0.36
C THR A 669 21.76 14.27 -1.32
N LEU A 670 21.71 12.96 -1.02
CA LEU A 670 20.95 11.99 -1.81
C LEU A 670 19.45 12.28 -1.76
N ILE A 671 18.88 12.57 -0.58
CA ILE A 671 17.47 12.94 -0.42
C ILE A 671 17.16 14.23 -1.16
N LEU A 672 18.01 15.26 -1.06
CA LEU A 672 17.83 16.54 -1.75
C LEU A 672 17.95 16.37 -3.26
N PHE A 673 18.95 15.60 -3.72
CA PHE A 673 19.14 15.28 -5.14
C PHE A 673 17.95 14.48 -5.70
N LEU A 674 17.51 13.42 -4.99
CA LEU A 674 16.34 12.64 -5.34
C LEU A 674 15.05 13.47 -5.27
N SER A 675 14.91 14.41 -4.33
CA SER A 675 13.74 15.28 -4.23
C SER A 675 13.68 16.32 -5.36
N ASN A 676 14.83 16.87 -5.76
CA ASN A 676 14.94 17.76 -6.90
C ASN A 676 14.66 17.00 -8.21
N ARG A 677 15.20 15.78 -8.35
CA ARG A 677 14.95 14.94 -9.52
C ARG A 677 13.53 14.38 -9.57
N LEU A 678 12.92 14.08 -8.44
CA LEU A 678 11.50 13.78 -8.36
C LEU A 678 10.67 14.99 -8.79
N ALA A 679 11.05 16.22 -8.38
CA ALA A 679 10.41 17.44 -8.87
C ALA A 679 10.62 17.67 -10.38
N VAL A 680 11.75 17.22 -10.94
CA VAL A 680 12.01 17.24 -12.40
C VAL A 680 11.21 16.16 -13.13
N ILE A 681 11.11 14.92 -12.61
CA ILE A 681 10.25 13.85 -13.15
C ILE A 681 8.81 14.32 -13.14
N VAL A 682 8.34 14.93 -12.05
CA VAL A 682 7.03 15.58 -11.94
C VAL A 682 6.81 16.65 -13.01
N LYS A 683 7.83 17.46 -13.27
CA LYS A 683 7.78 18.53 -14.27
C LYS A 683 7.83 17.94 -15.68
N LEU A 684 8.54 16.85 -15.87
CA LEU A 684 8.61 16.05 -17.10
C LEU A 684 7.32 15.24 -17.30
N GLU A 685 6.63 14.75 -16.27
CA GLU A 685 5.33 14.08 -16.40
C GLU A 685 4.23 15.06 -16.87
N SER A 686 4.47 16.37 -16.69
CA SER A 686 3.67 17.44 -17.29
C SER A 686 4.13 17.87 -18.69
N LEU A 687 5.29 17.39 -19.17
CA LEU A 687 5.96 17.85 -20.40
C LEU A 687 6.44 16.73 -21.36
N VAL A 688 6.44 15.46 -20.96
CA VAL A 688 7.06 14.33 -21.67
C VAL A 688 5.96 13.42 -22.19
N ASP A 689 5.35 13.91 -23.24
CA ASP A 689 5.23 13.17 -24.48
C ASP A 689 5.18 14.28 -25.53
N ASP A 690 6.19 14.41 -26.40
CA ASP A 690 6.23 15.47 -27.44
C ASP A 690 4.99 15.37 -28.36
N HIS A 691 4.25 14.25 -28.25
CA HIS A 691 3.00 13.94 -28.92
C HIS A 691 1.73 14.01 -28.03
N LYS A 692 1.80 14.13 -26.69
CA LYS A 692 0.59 14.18 -25.82
C LYS A 692 0.66 15.29 -24.78
N GLN A 693 -0.01 16.40 -25.08
CA GLN A 693 -0.12 17.53 -24.15
C GLN A 693 -1.34 17.35 -23.22
N THR A 694 -1.13 17.36 -21.90
CA THR A 694 -2.27 17.41 -20.96
C THR A 694 -2.91 18.80 -21.00
N VAL A 695 -4.12 18.90 -21.55
CA VAL A 695 -4.85 20.17 -21.69
C VAL A 695 -5.77 20.44 -20.50
N HIS A 696 -6.16 19.39 -19.77
CA HIS A 696 -6.94 19.53 -18.53
C HIS A 696 -6.68 18.36 -17.59
N MET A 697 -6.68 18.67 -16.28
CA MET A 697 -6.65 17.65 -15.23
C MET A 697 -7.53 18.12 -14.07
N SER A 698 -8.43 17.26 -13.62
CA SER A 698 -9.30 17.50 -12.48
C SER A 698 -9.34 16.27 -11.57
N ARG A 699 -9.64 16.48 -10.29
CA ARG A 699 -9.75 15.40 -9.30
C ARG A 699 -11.00 15.61 -8.47
N ASN A 700 -11.78 14.55 -8.31
CA ASN A 700 -12.94 14.53 -7.42
C ASN A 700 -13.04 13.19 -6.66
N PHE A 701 -14.19 12.93 -6.04
CA PHE A 701 -14.42 11.70 -5.27
C PHE A 701 -14.23 10.42 -6.10
N TYR A 702 -14.56 10.43 -7.39
CA TYR A 702 -14.50 9.23 -8.24
C TYR A 702 -13.12 8.99 -8.85
N GLY A 703 -12.22 9.98 -8.81
CA GLY A 703 -10.84 9.84 -9.22
C GLY A 703 -10.27 11.08 -9.91
N VAL A 704 -9.17 10.87 -10.64
CA VAL A 704 -8.50 11.91 -11.44
C VAL A 704 -8.88 11.72 -12.90
N LEU A 705 -9.43 12.76 -13.52
CA LEU A 705 -9.72 12.81 -14.95
C LEU A 705 -8.66 13.65 -15.64
N ARG A 706 -8.12 13.16 -16.75
CA ARG A 706 -7.14 13.87 -17.58
C ARG A 706 -7.64 13.93 -19.02
N VAL A 707 -7.58 15.11 -19.61
CA VAL A 707 -7.80 15.30 -21.05
C VAL A 707 -6.45 15.58 -21.69
N GLN A 708 -6.08 14.75 -22.66
CA GLN A 708 -4.83 14.86 -23.39
C GLN A 708 -5.11 15.18 -24.84
N GLN A 709 -4.37 16.12 -25.40
CA GLN A 709 -4.34 16.39 -26.83
C GLN A 709 -3.19 15.58 -27.43
N GLU A 710 -3.53 14.61 -28.27
CA GLU A 710 -2.57 13.78 -28.97
C GLU A 710 -2.35 14.39 -30.38
N ALA A 711 -1.10 14.79 -30.66
CA ALA A 711 -0.69 15.30 -31.97
C ALA A 711 -0.54 14.15 -32.97
N SER A 712 -0.63 14.44 -34.27
CA SER A 712 -0.30 13.47 -35.34
C SER A 712 1.13 12.98 -35.12
N GLU A 713 1.35 11.66 -35.14
CA GLU A 713 2.71 11.11 -35.12
C GLU A 713 3.46 11.61 -36.37
N LYS A 714 4.71 12.07 -36.18
CA LYS A 714 5.49 12.76 -37.23
C LYS A 714 5.83 11.88 -38.44
N ASP A 715 5.68 10.56 -38.33
CA ASP A 715 5.99 9.58 -39.39
C ASP A 715 4.74 8.95 -40.05
N ASP A 716 3.52 9.27 -39.57
CA ASP A 716 2.27 8.70 -40.09
C ASP A 716 1.25 9.84 -40.37
N ASP A 717 1.35 10.45 -41.55
CA ASP A 717 0.53 11.59 -42.04
C ASP A 717 -1.00 11.32 -42.07
N PHE A 718 -1.45 10.12 -41.68
CA PHE A 718 -2.84 9.67 -41.74
C PHE A 718 -3.62 9.79 -40.43
N ILE A 719 -2.97 10.00 -39.28
CA ILE A 719 -3.66 10.01 -37.98
C ILE A 719 -3.97 11.45 -37.55
N SER A 720 -5.23 11.87 -37.73
CA SER A 720 -5.68 13.20 -37.31
C SER A 720 -5.47 13.43 -35.80
N PRO A 721 -5.15 14.67 -35.38
CA PRO A 721 -5.01 15.01 -33.97
C PRO A 721 -6.33 14.78 -33.24
N LYS A 722 -6.26 14.45 -31.94
CA LYS A 722 -7.42 14.02 -31.15
C LYS A 722 -7.32 14.45 -29.70
N TYR A 723 -8.47 14.62 -29.05
CA TYR A 723 -8.56 14.69 -27.60
C TYR A 723 -8.89 13.31 -27.04
N SER A 724 -8.22 12.89 -25.98
CA SER A 724 -8.52 11.65 -25.26
C SER A 724 -8.83 11.93 -23.80
N LEU A 725 -9.83 11.23 -23.26
CA LEU A 725 -10.19 11.26 -21.85
C LEU A 725 -9.61 10.04 -21.16
N THR A 726 -8.80 10.25 -20.14
CA THR A 726 -8.16 9.17 -19.38
C THR A 726 -8.46 9.29 -17.88
N HIS A 727 -8.58 8.12 -17.24
CA HIS A 727 -8.71 7.98 -15.79
C HIS A 727 -7.83 6.81 -15.34
N GLY A 728 -6.78 7.11 -14.56
CA GLY A 728 -5.74 6.13 -14.28
C GLY A 728 -5.07 5.65 -15.58
N GLN A 729 -5.01 4.33 -15.77
CA GLN A 729 -4.42 3.70 -16.97
C GLN A 729 -5.44 3.48 -18.11
N ILE A 730 -6.72 3.80 -17.90
CA ILE A 730 -7.78 3.51 -18.88
C ILE A 730 -8.20 4.75 -19.66
N LYS A 731 -8.35 4.57 -20.97
CA LYS A 731 -8.88 5.56 -21.90
C LYS A 731 -10.39 5.39 -22.02
N HIS A 732 -11.16 6.38 -21.58
CA HIS A 732 -12.63 6.40 -21.56
C HIS A 732 -13.27 6.94 -22.85
N GLY A 733 -12.51 6.92 -23.94
CA GLY A 733 -12.91 7.50 -25.20
C GLY A 733 -11.92 8.55 -25.70
N PHE A 734 -12.03 8.85 -26.98
CA PHE A 734 -11.34 9.96 -27.61
C PHE A 734 -12.16 10.46 -28.79
N GLN A 735 -11.92 11.69 -29.22
CA GLN A 735 -12.54 12.28 -30.40
C GLN A 735 -11.46 12.91 -31.28
N PHE A 736 -11.51 12.62 -32.57
CA PHE A 736 -10.69 13.30 -33.56
C PHE A 736 -11.12 14.76 -33.70
N ILE A 737 -10.16 15.64 -34.00
CA ILE A 737 -10.42 17.07 -34.23
C ILE A 737 -10.89 17.32 -35.68
N ASP A 738 -10.56 16.41 -36.60
CA ASP A 738 -10.96 16.50 -38.01
C ASP A 738 -12.49 16.51 -38.20
N GLU A 739 -12.98 17.33 -39.13
CA GLU A 739 -14.42 17.55 -39.36
C GLU A 739 -15.20 16.29 -39.75
N TYR A 740 -14.57 15.36 -40.49
CA TYR A 740 -15.21 14.11 -40.87
C TYR A 740 -15.15 13.11 -39.71
N TRP A 741 -13.98 12.92 -39.12
CA TRP A 741 -13.76 11.91 -38.08
C TRP A 741 -14.33 12.28 -36.71
N LYS A 742 -14.56 13.56 -36.41
CA LYS A 742 -15.16 14.01 -35.13
C LYS A 742 -16.56 13.45 -34.89
N THR A 743 -17.28 13.08 -35.95
CA THR A 743 -18.65 12.52 -35.87
C THR A 743 -18.69 11.01 -35.92
N GLN A 744 -17.55 10.33 -36.12
CA GLN A 744 -17.51 8.88 -36.19
C GLN A 744 -17.41 8.25 -34.80
N PRO A 745 -18.07 7.11 -34.57
CA PRO A 745 -17.90 6.35 -33.35
C PRO A 745 -16.50 5.71 -33.32
N THR A 746 -15.75 5.95 -32.25
CA THR A 746 -14.38 5.50 -32.03
C THR A 746 -14.29 4.47 -30.91
N THR A 747 -13.07 4.01 -30.59
CA THR A 747 -12.77 3.08 -29.48
C THR A 747 -13.59 1.78 -29.60
N TYR A 748 -14.13 1.26 -28.51
CA TYR A 748 -14.90 0.01 -28.49
C TYR A 748 -16.38 0.19 -28.86
N TYR A 749 -16.76 1.36 -29.39
CA TYR A 749 -18.12 1.67 -29.87
C TYR A 749 -18.24 1.69 -31.40
N GLY A 750 -17.23 1.22 -32.13
CA GLY A 750 -17.22 1.20 -33.60
C GLY A 750 -18.44 0.47 -34.20
N ARG A 751 -18.72 0.68 -35.49
CA ARG A 751 -19.94 0.15 -36.14
C ARG A 751 -20.05 -1.38 -36.11
N GLU A 752 -18.92 -2.07 -36.07
CA GLU A 752 -18.83 -3.54 -35.98
C GLU A 752 -18.83 -4.06 -34.53
N SER A 753 -18.82 -3.17 -33.53
CA SER A 753 -18.96 -3.56 -32.12
C SER A 753 -20.37 -4.06 -31.84
N GLY A 754 -20.56 -4.82 -30.76
CA GLY A 754 -21.89 -5.35 -30.42
C GLY A 754 -22.93 -4.26 -30.17
N VAL A 755 -22.54 -3.14 -29.56
CA VAL A 755 -23.47 -1.99 -29.39
C VAL A 755 -23.79 -1.30 -30.71
N GLY A 756 -22.83 -1.19 -31.63
CA GLY A 756 -23.06 -0.67 -32.99
C GLY A 756 -24.08 -1.52 -33.75
N ILE A 757 -23.90 -2.84 -33.71
CA ILE A 757 -24.83 -3.82 -34.31
C ILE A 757 -26.21 -3.74 -33.64
N ALA A 758 -26.30 -3.67 -32.31
CA ALA A 758 -27.58 -3.57 -31.60
C ALA A 758 -28.40 -2.33 -32.02
N ILE A 759 -27.74 -1.18 -32.14
CA ILE A 759 -28.39 0.07 -32.59
C ILE A 759 -28.81 -0.04 -34.05
N GLN A 760 -27.94 -0.54 -34.92
CA GLN A 760 -28.24 -0.69 -36.35
C GLN A 760 -29.43 -1.63 -36.58
N MET A 761 -29.46 -2.79 -35.92
CA MET A 761 -30.57 -3.74 -36.08
C MET A 761 -31.89 -3.19 -35.54
N SER A 762 -31.85 -2.49 -34.41
CA SER A 762 -33.04 -1.81 -33.87
C SER A 762 -33.56 -0.76 -34.85
N ARG A 763 -32.67 -0.04 -35.54
CA ARG A 763 -33.02 0.94 -36.57
C ARG A 763 -33.69 0.30 -37.79
N GLU A 764 -33.09 -0.78 -38.29
CA GLU A 764 -33.58 -1.50 -39.48
C GLU A 764 -34.99 -2.05 -39.22
N ARG A 765 -35.20 -2.70 -38.07
CA ARG A 765 -36.52 -3.19 -37.65
C ARG A 765 -37.58 -2.09 -37.58
N GLU A 766 -37.24 -0.94 -37.04
CA GLU A 766 -38.19 0.17 -36.97
C GLU A 766 -38.43 0.88 -38.29
N THR A 767 -37.46 0.81 -39.21
CA THR A 767 -37.65 1.29 -40.57
C THR A 767 -38.69 0.44 -41.30
N GLU A 768 -38.70 -0.87 -41.09
CA GLU A 768 -39.71 -1.79 -41.62
C GLU A 768 -41.11 -1.54 -41.02
N ASN A 769 -41.17 -1.11 -39.76
CA ASN A 769 -42.41 -0.83 -39.04
C ASN A 769 -42.91 0.63 -39.13
N GLY A 770 -42.37 1.44 -40.03
CA GLY A 770 -42.86 2.80 -40.31
C GLY A 770 -41.99 3.97 -39.80
N LYS A 771 -40.69 3.73 -39.56
CA LYS A 771 -39.68 4.73 -39.13
C LYS A 771 -40.08 5.49 -37.86
N ARG A 772 -40.15 4.79 -36.73
CA ARG A 772 -40.22 5.47 -35.42
C ARG A 772 -38.82 5.84 -34.91
N PRO A 773 -38.70 6.92 -34.13
CA PRO A 773 -37.45 7.24 -33.45
C PRO A 773 -37.03 6.17 -32.44
N LEU A 774 -35.72 5.98 -32.29
CA LEU A 774 -35.14 5.10 -31.28
C LEU A 774 -34.94 5.83 -29.95
N ARG A 775 -35.11 5.09 -28.86
CA ARG A 775 -34.69 5.49 -27.52
C ARG A 775 -33.53 4.61 -27.08
N VAL A 776 -32.34 5.19 -26.96
CA VAL A 776 -31.12 4.49 -26.55
C VAL A 776 -30.73 4.95 -25.15
N GLY A 777 -30.62 4.00 -24.23
CA GLY A 777 -30.07 4.21 -22.89
C GLY A 777 -28.60 3.81 -22.85
N VAL A 778 -27.78 4.59 -22.17
CA VAL A 778 -26.35 4.28 -22.01
C VAL A 778 -25.97 4.47 -20.54
N ILE A 779 -25.42 3.42 -19.92
CA ILE A 779 -24.86 3.46 -18.58
C ILE A 779 -23.35 3.66 -18.70
N GLY A 780 -22.87 4.83 -18.30
CA GLY A 780 -21.53 5.36 -18.60
C GLY A 780 -21.58 6.40 -19.72
N LEU A 781 -21.04 7.59 -19.50
CA LEU A 781 -20.98 8.64 -20.52
C LEU A 781 -19.67 8.61 -21.31
N GLY A 782 -18.52 8.42 -20.63
CA GLY A 782 -17.21 8.55 -21.25
C GLY A 782 -17.06 9.89 -21.97
N THR A 783 -16.57 9.89 -23.21
CA THR A 783 -16.54 11.10 -24.08
C THR A 783 -17.87 11.41 -24.78
N GLY A 784 -18.92 10.61 -24.56
CA GLY A 784 -20.21 10.74 -25.24
C GLY A 784 -20.29 10.05 -26.60
N THR A 785 -19.31 9.20 -26.95
CA THR A 785 -19.13 8.64 -28.31
C THR A 785 -20.38 7.97 -28.90
N LEU A 786 -21.21 7.31 -28.08
CA LEU A 786 -22.44 6.67 -28.57
C LEU A 786 -23.47 7.66 -29.12
N ALA A 787 -23.40 8.94 -28.76
CA ALA A 787 -24.26 9.97 -29.36
C ALA A 787 -23.99 10.18 -30.86
N ALA A 788 -22.86 9.71 -31.38
CA ALA A 788 -22.54 9.68 -32.82
C ALA A 788 -23.52 8.85 -33.66
N TYR A 789 -24.25 7.91 -33.03
CA TYR A 789 -25.28 7.11 -33.69
C TYR A 789 -26.64 7.80 -33.76
N GLY A 790 -26.78 8.98 -33.15
CA GLY A 790 -28.05 9.70 -33.07
C GLY A 790 -28.55 10.17 -34.44
N GLU A 791 -29.81 9.88 -34.75
CA GLU A 791 -30.51 10.45 -35.89
C GLU A 791 -31.60 11.41 -35.42
N LEU A 792 -32.09 12.25 -36.34
CA LEU A 792 -33.11 13.25 -36.04
C LEU A 792 -34.39 12.56 -35.50
N GLY A 793 -34.80 12.97 -34.30
CA GLY A 793 -35.98 12.44 -33.61
C GLY A 793 -35.66 11.42 -32.52
N ASP A 794 -34.46 10.81 -32.54
CA ASP A 794 -34.04 9.86 -31.51
C ASP A 794 -33.84 10.52 -30.16
N THR A 795 -33.79 9.71 -29.11
CA THR A 795 -33.36 10.14 -27.77
C THR A 795 -32.24 9.24 -27.26
N PHE A 796 -31.12 9.85 -26.89
CA PHE A 796 -29.99 9.20 -26.23
C PHE A 796 -29.91 9.69 -24.79
N ARG A 797 -30.10 8.78 -23.83
CA ARG A 797 -30.08 9.09 -22.40
C ARG A 797 -28.90 8.39 -21.73
N PHE A 798 -27.98 9.19 -21.21
CA PHE A 798 -26.75 8.75 -20.54
C PHE A 798 -26.93 8.82 -19.02
N TYR A 799 -26.45 7.80 -18.31
CA TYR A 799 -26.35 7.77 -16.85
C TYR A 799 -24.87 7.73 -16.47
N ASP A 800 -24.38 8.73 -15.74
CA ASP A 800 -23.00 8.74 -15.27
C ASP A 800 -22.93 9.18 -13.81
N ILE A 801 -22.16 8.43 -13.01
CA ILE A 801 -22.01 8.71 -11.58
C ILE A 801 -21.11 9.93 -11.32
N ASN A 802 -20.22 10.26 -12.26
CA ASN A 802 -19.21 11.28 -12.10
C ASN A 802 -19.61 12.59 -12.82
N PRO A 803 -19.99 13.65 -12.08
CA PRO A 803 -20.42 14.92 -12.68
C PRO A 803 -19.32 15.64 -13.48
N ASP A 804 -18.04 15.36 -13.22
CA ASP A 804 -16.96 15.97 -13.99
C ASP A 804 -16.78 15.32 -15.37
N VAL A 805 -17.18 14.06 -15.56
CA VAL A 805 -17.21 13.44 -16.91
C VAL A 805 -18.18 14.21 -17.80
N ALA A 806 -19.39 14.51 -17.30
CA ALA A 806 -20.36 15.31 -18.05
C ALA A 806 -19.83 16.70 -18.43
N LYS A 807 -19.14 17.40 -17.51
CA LYS A 807 -18.55 18.72 -17.81
C LYS A 807 -17.44 18.64 -18.85
N LEU A 808 -16.62 17.59 -18.82
CA LEU A 808 -15.53 17.43 -19.79
C LEU A 808 -16.06 17.03 -21.17
N SER A 809 -17.10 16.19 -21.21
CA SER A 809 -17.77 15.75 -22.43
C SER A 809 -18.59 16.82 -23.13
N ASP A 810 -18.87 17.93 -22.46
CA ASP A 810 -19.47 19.13 -23.06
C ASP A 810 -18.40 20.18 -23.47
N LYS A 811 -17.23 20.15 -22.83
CA LYS A 811 -16.19 21.17 -23.02
C LYS A 811 -15.12 20.79 -24.05
N PHE A 812 -14.66 19.55 -24.05
CA PHE A 812 -13.55 19.08 -24.90
C PHE A 812 -14.01 18.12 -26.01
N PHE A 813 -15.19 17.55 -25.85
CA PHE A 813 -15.77 16.61 -26.78
C PHE A 813 -17.10 17.18 -27.28
N THR A 814 -17.42 16.97 -28.56
CA THR A 814 -18.63 17.55 -29.18
C THR A 814 -19.70 16.51 -29.49
N TYR A 815 -19.48 15.22 -29.19
CA TYR A 815 -20.41 14.15 -29.53
C TYR A 815 -21.86 14.40 -29.08
N LEU A 816 -22.07 14.93 -27.86
CA LEU A 816 -23.41 15.23 -27.36
C LEU A 816 -24.05 16.44 -28.05
N HIS A 817 -23.26 17.47 -28.34
CA HIS A 817 -23.69 18.72 -28.96
C HIS A 817 -23.97 18.55 -30.46
N ASP A 818 -23.11 17.81 -31.15
CA ASP A 818 -23.16 17.60 -32.60
C ASP A 818 -24.12 16.47 -32.99
N SER A 819 -24.67 15.73 -32.02
CA SER A 819 -25.65 14.68 -32.28
C SER A 819 -26.96 15.27 -32.81
N PRO A 820 -27.50 14.74 -33.93
CA PRO A 820 -28.86 15.07 -34.39
C PRO A 820 -29.97 14.63 -33.43
N ALA A 821 -29.68 13.73 -32.49
CA ALA A 821 -30.65 13.20 -31.54
C ALA A 821 -30.80 14.11 -30.31
N LYS A 822 -31.90 13.95 -29.58
CA LYS A 822 -32.04 14.56 -28.25
C LYS A 822 -31.12 13.83 -27.27
N THR A 823 -30.11 14.51 -26.74
CA THR A 823 -29.21 13.96 -25.72
C THR A 823 -29.62 14.40 -24.31
N GLU A 824 -29.62 13.47 -23.36
CA GLU A 824 -29.95 13.71 -21.95
C GLU A 824 -28.90 13.07 -21.06
N VAL A 825 -28.39 13.78 -20.05
CA VAL A 825 -27.42 13.25 -19.08
C VAL A 825 -28.01 13.27 -17.69
N VAL A 826 -28.04 12.10 -17.04
CA VAL A 826 -28.52 11.91 -15.66
C VAL A 826 -27.32 11.62 -14.76
N ILE A 827 -27.10 12.50 -13.78
CA ILE A 827 -26.01 12.33 -12.82
C ILE A 827 -26.44 11.44 -11.66
N GLY A 828 -25.68 10.35 -11.44
CA GLY A 828 -25.87 9.42 -10.34
C GLY A 828 -25.59 7.98 -10.75
N ASP A 829 -25.58 7.07 -9.77
CA ASP A 829 -25.51 5.63 -10.05
C ASP A 829 -26.71 5.20 -10.91
N ALA A 830 -26.45 4.56 -12.05
CA ALA A 830 -27.46 4.26 -13.05
C ALA A 830 -28.58 3.37 -12.50
N ARG A 831 -28.24 2.37 -11.68
CA ARG A 831 -29.23 1.48 -11.07
C ARG A 831 -30.14 2.27 -10.15
N ILE A 832 -29.58 3.09 -9.25
CA ILE A 832 -30.38 3.90 -8.32
C ILE A 832 -31.28 4.89 -9.06
N MET A 833 -30.78 5.52 -10.14
CA MET A 833 -31.60 6.43 -10.95
C MET A 833 -32.76 5.70 -11.63
N MET A 834 -32.50 4.55 -12.24
CA MET A 834 -33.54 3.74 -12.88
C MET A 834 -34.57 3.21 -11.88
N GLU A 835 -34.15 2.75 -10.69
CA GLU A 835 -35.08 2.37 -9.61
C GLU A 835 -36.04 3.51 -9.24
N ARG A 836 -35.53 4.74 -9.16
CA ARG A 836 -36.34 5.93 -8.87
C ARG A 836 -37.28 6.29 -10.02
N GLU A 837 -36.82 6.17 -11.26
CA GLU A 837 -37.65 6.40 -12.44
C GLU A 837 -38.81 5.39 -12.50
N ILE A 838 -38.55 4.10 -12.24
CA ILE A 838 -39.61 3.09 -12.12
C ILE A 838 -40.59 3.45 -11.01
N ALA A 839 -40.08 3.79 -9.81
CA ALA A 839 -40.92 4.17 -8.68
C ALA A 839 -41.78 5.41 -8.95
N ALA A 840 -41.30 6.32 -9.81
CA ALA A 840 -42.03 7.50 -10.26
C ALA A 840 -42.97 7.23 -11.45
N GLY A 841 -43.04 6.00 -11.97
CA GLY A 841 -43.83 5.65 -13.16
C GLY A 841 -43.24 6.18 -14.47
N GLN A 842 -41.94 6.48 -14.50
CA GLN A 842 -41.21 7.12 -15.60
C GLN A 842 -40.29 6.14 -16.34
N SER A 843 -40.76 4.91 -16.61
CA SER A 843 -39.98 3.94 -17.40
C SER A 843 -39.62 4.52 -18.78
N GLN A 844 -38.36 4.32 -19.18
CA GLN A 844 -37.80 4.93 -20.40
C GLN A 844 -38.07 4.13 -21.67
N GLN A 845 -38.53 2.87 -21.58
CA GLN A 845 -38.90 2.07 -22.76
C GLN A 845 -37.83 2.13 -23.88
N PHE A 846 -36.58 1.82 -23.52
CA PHE A 846 -35.45 1.80 -24.43
C PHE A 846 -35.59 0.69 -25.48
N ASP A 847 -35.12 0.98 -26.69
CA ASP A 847 -34.92 0.01 -27.75
C ASP A 847 -33.57 -0.71 -27.57
N VAL A 848 -32.54 0.04 -27.16
CA VAL A 848 -31.22 -0.47 -26.78
C VAL A 848 -30.81 0.14 -25.45
N LEU A 849 -30.34 -0.70 -24.52
CA LEU A 849 -29.68 -0.26 -23.29
C LEU A 849 -28.24 -0.78 -23.29
N ALA A 850 -27.25 0.11 -23.38
CA ALA A 850 -25.84 -0.24 -23.35
C ALA A 850 -25.27 -0.07 -21.94
N ILE A 851 -24.53 -1.07 -21.46
CA ILE A 851 -23.80 -1.04 -20.18
C ILE A 851 -22.31 -0.91 -20.43
N ASP A 852 -21.76 0.22 -20.00
CA ASP A 852 -20.34 0.55 -20.09
C ASP A 852 -19.89 1.49 -18.94
N ALA A 853 -20.29 1.17 -17.70
CA ALA A 853 -19.93 1.95 -16.50
C ALA A 853 -18.60 1.52 -15.87
N PHE A 854 -17.60 1.19 -16.69
CA PHE A 854 -16.30 0.76 -16.20
C PHE A 854 -15.55 1.94 -15.59
N SER A 855 -15.09 1.79 -14.34
CA SER A 855 -14.11 2.71 -13.74
C SER A 855 -12.75 2.02 -13.74
N SER A 856 -11.86 2.40 -14.65
CA SER A 856 -10.66 1.61 -14.93
C SER A 856 -11.03 0.14 -15.30
N ASP A 857 -10.27 -0.85 -14.84
CA ASP A 857 -10.54 -2.28 -15.02
C ASP A 857 -11.58 -2.86 -14.03
N ALA A 858 -12.24 -2.03 -13.21
CA ALA A 858 -13.23 -2.49 -12.22
C ALA A 858 -14.67 -2.43 -12.77
N ILE A 859 -15.33 -3.58 -12.79
CA ILE A 859 -16.75 -3.71 -13.13
C ILE A 859 -17.60 -3.48 -11.88
N PRO A 860 -18.57 -2.56 -11.92
CA PRO A 860 -19.52 -2.42 -10.83
C PRO A 860 -20.43 -3.66 -10.75
N VAL A 861 -20.09 -4.56 -9.83
CA VAL A 861 -20.76 -5.87 -9.63
C VAL A 861 -22.28 -5.74 -9.54
N HIS A 862 -22.77 -4.68 -8.90
CA HIS A 862 -24.19 -4.44 -8.69
C HIS A 862 -24.98 -4.19 -9.98
N LEU A 863 -24.33 -3.80 -11.07
CA LEU A 863 -24.94 -3.61 -12.39
C LEU A 863 -25.13 -4.91 -13.17
N LEU A 864 -24.53 -6.02 -12.71
CA LEU A 864 -24.62 -7.35 -13.33
C LEU A 864 -25.38 -8.37 -12.47
N THR A 865 -26.07 -7.90 -11.44
CA THR A 865 -26.91 -8.74 -10.58
C THR A 865 -28.25 -9.04 -11.24
N SER A 866 -28.84 -10.18 -10.88
CA SER A 866 -30.20 -10.57 -11.27
C SER A 866 -31.22 -9.47 -10.95
N GLU A 867 -31.16 -8.88 -9.76
CA GLU A 867 -32.05 -7.80 -9.33
C GLU A 867 -31.91 -6.55 -10.20
N CYS A 868 -30.69 -6.22 -10.64
CA CYS A 868 -30.48 -5.14 -11.60
C CYS A 868 -30.97 -5.49 -13.00
N GLY A 869 -30.87 -6.77 -13.41
CA GLY A 869 -31.48 -7.28 -14.62
C GLY A 869 -32.99 -7.01 -14.67
N ASP A 870 -33.70 -7.24 -13.57
CA ASP A 870 -35.14 -6.98 -13.49
C ASP A 870 -35.49 -5.50 -13.65
N ILE A 871 -34.60 -4.60 -13.22
CA ILE A 871 -34.71 -3.15 -13.46
C ILE A 871 -34.52 -2.84 -14.94
N TYR A 872 -33.49 -3.40 -15.59
CA TYR A 872 -33.24 -3.22 -17.02
C TYR A 872 -34.42 -3.68 -17.87
N ARG A 873 -34.97 -4.86 -17.56
CA ARG A 873 -36.16 -5.40 -18.23
C ARG A 873 -37.36 -4.45 -18.15
N GLN A 874 -37.55 -3.76 -17.04
CA GLN A 874 -38.65 -2.78 -16.88
C GLN A 874 -38.41 -1.47 -17.65
N HIS A 875 -37.15 -1.15 -17.95
CA HIS A 875 -36.76 0.00 -18.76
C HIS A 875 -36.67 -0.32 -20.25
N LEU A 876 -36.57 -1.58 -20.65
CA LEU A 876 -36.54 -2.01 -22.05
C LEU A 876 -37.94 -2.27 -22.59
N LYS A 877 -38.13 -2.04 -23.89
CA LYS A 877 -39.33 -2.48 -24.60
C LYS A 877 -39.34 -4.01 -24.76
N PRO A 878 -40.51 -4.63 -25.02
CA PRO A 878 -40.55 -6.00 -25.51
C PRO A 878 -39.67 -6.16 -26.76
N GLY A 879 -38.73 -7.09 -26.73
CA GLY A 879 -37.74 -7.31 -27.80
C GLY A 879 -36.58 -6.31 -27.86
N GLY A 880 -36.49 -5.36 -26.91
CA GLY A 880 -35.34 -4.46 -26.79
C GLY A 880 -34.05 -5.21 -26.42
N ILE A 881 -32.91 -4.61 -26.76
CA ILE A 881 -31.59 -5.24 -26.62
C ILE A 881 -30.82 -4.63 -25.44
N LEU A 882 -30.36 -5.48 -24.53
CA LEU A 882 -29.39 -5.12 -23.50
C LEU A 882 -27.98 -5.47 -23.99
N ALA A 883 -27.16 -4.46 -24.27
CA ALA A 883 -25.78 -4.64 -24.73
C ALA A 883 -24.81 -4.45 -23.56
N VAL A 884 -24.10 -5.51 -23.17
CA VAL A 884 -23.16 -5.49 -22.05
C VAL A 884 -21.73 -5.54 -22.59
N HIS A 885 -20.96 -4.48 -22.39
CA HIS A 885 -19.53 -4.50 -22.69
C HIS A 885 -18.82 -5.39 -21.66
N ILE A 886 -18.00 -6.34 -22.08
CA ILE A 886 -17.30 -7.27 -21.19
C ILE A 886 -15.78 -7.33 -21.43
N SER A 887 -15.22 -6.43 -22.24
CA SER A 887 -13.77 -6.38 -22.44
C SER A 887 -13.08 -5.98 -21.16
N ASN A 888 -12.29 -6.90 -20.61
CA ASN A 888 -11.54 -6.68 -19.39
C ASN A 888 -10.22 -7.44 -19.44
N ARG A 889 -9.19 -6.88 -18.79
CA ARG A 889 -7.84 -7.48 -18.74
C ARG A 889 -7.72 -8.61 -17.72
N PHE A 890 -8.56 -8.63 -16.68
CA PHE A 890 -8.41 -9.48 -15.50
C PHE A 890 -9.64 -10.31 -15.15
N LEU A 891 -10.81 -9.96 -15.69
CA LEU A 891 -12.08 -10.57 -15.35
C LEU A 891 -12.76 -11.15 -16.58
N ASP A 892 -13.05 -12.46 -16.56
CA ASP A 892 -13.93 -13.10 -17.52
C ASP A 892 -15.38 -12.96 -17.05
N LEU A 893 -16.09 -11.99 -17.61
CA LEU A 893 -17.51 -11.75 -17.31
C LEU A 893 -18.48 -12.58 -18.14
N ASN A 894 -17.99 -13.40 -19.07
CA ASN A 894 -18.84 -14.22 -19.92
C ASN A 894 -19.81 -15.11 -19.09
N PRO A 895 -19.35 -15.82 -18.03
CA PRO A 895 -20.22 -16.60 -17.15
C PRO A 895 -21.35 -15.80 -16.50
N VAL A 896 -21.07 -14.54 -16.13
CA VAL A 896 -21.99 -13.66 -15.41
C VAL A 896 -23.05 -13.11 -16.35
N SER A 897 -22.65 -12.64 -17.54
CA SER A 897 -23.60 -12.14 -18.55
C SER A 897 -24.56 -13.24 -19.01
N ARG A 898 -24.09 -14.50 -19.11
CA ARG A 898 -24.96 -15.65 -19.41
C ARG A 898 -25.91 -15.98 -18.26
N GLY A 899 -25.46 -15.89 -17.00
CA GLY A 899 -26.33 -16.09 -15.84
C GLY A 899 -27.40 -14.99 -15.70
N LEU A 900 -27.07 -13.76 -16.09
CA LEU A 900 -28.03 -12.67 -16.21
C LEU A 900 -29.07 -12.94 -17.31
N ALA A 901 -28.63 -13.44 -18.46
CA ALA A 901 -29.53 -13.84 -19.55
C ALA A 901 -30.51 -14.94 -19.11
N GLU A 902 -30.00 -15.98 -18.42
CA GLU A 902 -30.82 -17.08 -17.90
C GLU A 902 -31.83 -16.60 -16.85
N HIS A 903 -31.44 -15.72 -15.92
CA HIS A 903 -32.38 -15.09 -14.98
C HIS A 903 -33.50 -14.32 -15.69
N LEU A 904 -33.13 -13.60 -16.74
CA LEU A 904 -34.07 -12.86 -17.58
C LEU A 904 -34.79 -13.75 -18.60
N GLY A 905 -34.54 -15.05 -18.67
CA GLY A 905 -35.10 -15.91 -19.73
C GLY A 905 -34.88 -15.34 -21.14
N TRP A 906 -33.73 -14.72 -21.36
CA TRP A 906 -33.32 -14.08 -22.61
C TRP A 906 -32.20 -14.88 -23.27
N ASN A 907 -32.06 -14.73 -24.59
CA ASN A 907 -30.94 -15.27 -25.33
C ASN A 907 -29.72 -14.37 -25.19
N ALA A 908 -28.53 -14.97 -25.14
CA ALA A 908 -27.27 -14.27 -25.12
C ALA A 908 -26.51 -14.50 -26.44
N TYR A 909 -25.91 -13.45 -26.98
CA TYR A 909 -25.09 -13.50 -28.18
C TYR A 909 -23.78 -12.75 -27.96
N GLN A 910 -22.65 -13.40 -28.18
CA GLN A 910 -21.33 -12.80 -28.08
C GLN A 910 -20.92 -12.17 -29.40
N ILE A 911 -20.44 -10.93 -29.36
CA ILE A 911 -19.94 -10.21 -30.53
C ILE A 911 -18.54 -9.69 -30.21
N GLU A 912 -17.58 -10.04 -31.06
CA GLU A 912 -16.20 -9.59 -30.99
C GLU A 912 -15.82 -8.81 -32.25
N ASN A 913 -15.07 -7.73 -32.08
CA ASN A 913 -14.49 -6.98 -33.21
C ASN A 913 -12.98 -6.85 -33.04
N SER A 914 -12.29 -6.70 -34.17
CA SER A 914 -10.83 -6.46 -34.21
C SER A 914 -10.50 -4.98 -34.05
N GLN A 915 -9.29 -4.68 -33.57
CA GLN A 915 -8.76 -3.32 -33.54
C GLN A 915 -8.52 -2.80 -34.96
N ASN A 916 -8.87 -1.54 -35.20
CA ASN A 916 -8.57 -0.82 -36.43
C ASN A 916 -8.02 0.57 -36.09
N SER A 917 -6.70 0.73 -36.19
CA SER A 917 -6.01 1.97 -35.83
C SER A 917 -6.36 3.15 -36.74
N LEU A 918 -6.74 2.90 -38.01
CA LEU A 918 -7.09 3.95 -38.98
C LEU A 918 -8.40 4.64 -38.60
N THR A 919 -9.39 3.87 -38.17
CA THR A 919 -10.70 4.40 -37.73
C THR A 919 -10.73 4.69 -36.24
N GLY A 920 -9.65 4.36 -35.52
CA GLY A 920 -9.57 4.57 -34.09
C GLY A 920 -10.39 3.57 -33.26
N VAL A 921 -10.78 2.44 -33.85
CA VAL A 921 -11.60 1.40 -33.21
C VAL A 921 -10.70 0.44 -32.44
N PHE A 922 -11.08 0.13 -31.20
CA PHE A 922 -10.39 -0.85 -30.36
C PHE A 922 -11.08 -2.21 -30.46
N SER A 923 -10.32 -3.28 -30.23
CA SER A 923 -10.92 -4.61 -30.06
C SER A 923 -11.86 -4.58 -28.87
N SER A 924 -13.06 -5.13 -29.03
CA SER A 924 -14.02 -5.23 -27.94
C SER A 924 -14.83 -6.52 -28.01
N THR A 925 -15.40 -6.88 -26.86
CA THR A 925 -16.26 -8.04 -26.67
C THR A 925 -17.52 -7.55 -25.98
N TRP A 926 -18.65 -7.75 -26.63
CA TRP A 926 -19.97 -7.37 -26.13
C TRP A 926 -20.86 -8.60 -26.06
N ILE A 927 -21.72 -8.65 -25.05
CA ILE A 927 -22.79 -9.65 -24.94
C ILE A 927 -24.12 -8.94 -25.16
N LEU A 928 -24.86 -9.34 -26.18
CA LEU A 928 -26.22 -8.86 -26.43
C LEU A 928 -27.23 -9.82 -25.81
N LEU A 929 -28.09 -9.30 -24.95
CA LEU A 929 -29.16 -10.03 -24.29
C LEU A 929 -30.51 -9.53 -24.80
N THR A 930 -31.37 -10.43 -25.27
CA THR A 930 -32.72 -10.07 -25.75
C THR A 930 -33.71 -11.23 -25.62
N ALA A 931 -34.99 -10.89 -25.41
CA ALA A 931 -36.11 -11.82 -25.52
C ALA A 931 -36.47 -12.17 -26.97
N ASP A 932 -35.92 -11.44 -27.94
CA ASP A 932 -36.29 -11.56 -29.33
C ASP A 932 -35.60 -12.77 -29.99
N GLU A 933 -36.38 -13.82 -30.21
CA GLU A 933 -35.92 -15.02 -30.93
C GLU A 933 -35.77 -14.77 -32.44
N GLU A 934 -36.52 -13.84 -33.03
CA GLU A 934 -36.43 -13.52 -34.46
C GLU A 934 -35.09 -12.86 -34.79
N LEU A 935 -34.58 -12.01 -33.88
CA LEU A 935 -33.24 -11.44 -34.00
C LEU A 935 -32.17 -12.53 -34.13
N GLY A 936 -32.30 -13.59 -33.32
CA GLY A 936 -31.41 -14.75 -33.37
C GLY A 936 -31.51 -15.55 -34.67
N ALA A 937 -32.65 -15.52 -35.36
CA ALA A 937 -32.83 -16.20 -36.63
C ALA A 937 -32.33 -15.39 -37.84
N ASP A 938 -32.06 -14.09 -37.67
CA ASP A 938 -31.60 -13.22 -38.74
C ASP A 938 -30.20 -13.60 -39.24
N ALA A 939 -30.08 -13.81 -40.56
CA ALA A 939 -28.86 -14.29 -41.19
C ALA A 939 -27.75 -13.22 -41.25
N ALA A 940 -28.08 -11.92 -41.21
CA ALA A 940 -27.10 -10.86 -41.12
C ALA A 940 -26.55 -10.77 -39.70
N PHE A 941 -27.40 -10.89 -38.68
CA PHE A 941 -27.00 -10.93 -37.28
C PHE A 941 -26.09 -12.11 -36.95
N GLN A 942 -26.47 -13.32 -37.38
CA GLN A 942 -25.72 -14.54 -37.12
C GLN A 942 -24.29 -14.52 -37.68
N LYS A 943 -24.02 -13.70 -38.71
CA LYS A 943 -22.65 -13.51 -39.23
C LYS A 943 -21.75 -12.73 -38.26
N SER A 944 -22.33 -11.91 -37.39
CA SER A 944 -21.61 -11.14 -36.39
C SER A 944 -21.44 -11.89 -35.06
N VAL A 945 -22.18 -12.98 -34.86
CA VAL A 945 -22.12 -13.78 -33.63
C VAL A 945 -20.85 -14.62 -33.59
N THR A 946 -20.10 -14.48 -32.50
CA THR A 946 -18.93 -15.30 -32.21
C THR A 946 -19.34 -16.52 -31.39
N PRO A 947 -18.93 -17.75 -31.77
CA PRO A 947 -19.24 -18.96 -31.00
C PRO A 947 -18.66 -18.93 -29.59
N TRP A 948 -19.37 -19.53 -28.63
CA TRP A 948 -18.89 -19.70 -27.26
C TRP A 948 -17.73 -20.70 -27.19
N LYS A 949 -16.86 -20.55 -26.18
CA LYS A 949 -15.86 -21.57 -25.83
C LYS A 949 -16.54 -22.68 -25.00
N ASP A 950 -16.20 -23.94 -25.27
CA ASP A 950 -16.91 -25.15 -24.81
C ASP A 950 -16.94 -25.42 -23.29
N ASP A 951 -16.29 -24.62 -22.44
CA ASP A 951 -16.14 -24.87 -20.99
C ASP A 951 -16.83 -23.82 -20.08
N ALA A 952 -17.76 -23.03 -20.62
CA ALA A 952 -18.25 -21.85 -19.92
C ALA A 952 -19.25 -22.18 -18.78
N GLN A 953 -18.75 -22.15 -17.55
CA GLN A 953 -19.53 -22.05 -16.31
C GLN A 953 -20.55 -20.90 -16.42
N ILE A 954 -21.76 -21.08 -15.86
CA ILE A 954 -22.76 -20.01 -15.74
C ILE A 954 -22.77 -19.55 -14.28
N LEU A 955 -22.74 -18.24 -14.05
CA LEU A 955 -22.71 -17.63 -12.73
C LEU A 955 -23.89 -16.68 -12.54
N HIS A 956 -24.69 -16.93 -11.51
CA HIS A 956 -25.75 -16.02 -11.10
C HIS A 956 -25.26 -15.13 -9.97
N TRP A 957 -25.00 -13.85 -10.30
CA TRP A 957 -24.75 -12.84 -9.29
C TRP A 957 -26.06 -12.24 -8.80
N THR A 958 -26.15 -12.11 -7.48
CA THR A 958 -27.26 -11.47 -6.76
C THR A 958 -26.71 -10.38 -5.88
N ASP A 959 -27.57 -9.50 -5.38
CA ASP A 959 -27.17 -8.49 -4.39
C ASP A 959 -26.58 -9.11 -3.12
N ASP A 960 -27.09 -10.26 -2.68
CA ASP A 960 -26.65 -10.95 -1.47
C ASP A 960 -25.41 -11.84 -1.71
N TYR A 961 -25.16 -12.24 -2.96
CA TYR A 961 -24.04 -13.10 -3.33
C TYR A 961 -23.46 -12.77 -4.72
N SER A 962 -22.23 -12.27 -4.69
CA SER A 962 -21.38 -12.02 -5.86
C SER A 962 -19.92 -12.29 -5.49
N GLY A 963 -19.21 -13.05 -6.33
CA GLY A 963 -17.86 -13.53 -6.02
C GLY A 963 -16.88 -13.28 -7.16
N LEU A 964 -15.91 -12.40 -6.95
CA LEU A 964 -14.90 -12.07 -7.96
C LEU A 964 -13.91 -13.23 -8.22
N TRP A 965 -13.74 -14.15 -7.27
CA TRP A 965 -12.87 -15.32 -7.43
C TRP A 965 -13.22 -16.21 -8.62
N GLN A 966 -14.50 -16.30 -8.97
CA GLN A 966 -14.97 -17.19 -10.03
C GLN A 966 -14.76 -16.61 -11.43
N VAL A 967 -14.49 -15.30 -11.52
CA VAL A 967 -14.33 -14.57 -12.79
C VAL A 967 -12.90 -14.07 -13.00
N LEU A 968 -11.99 -14.25 -12.03
CA LEU A 968 -10.59 -13.84 -12.17
C LEU A 968 -9.86 -14.70 -13.21
N SER A 969 -9.43 -14.07 -14.30
CA SER A 969 -8.53 -14.66 -15.30
C SER A 969 -7.09 -14.30 -14.93
N LEU A 970 -6.40 -15.21 -14.24
CA LEU A 970 -4.99 -15.06 -13.84
C LEU A 970 -4.01 -15.46 -14.95
#